data_AF-A0A8M2B9N8-F1
#
_entry.id   AF-A0A8M2B9N8-F1
#
_cell.length_a   1.000
_cell.length_b   1.000
_cell.length_c   1.000
_cell.angle_alpha   90.00
_cell.angle_beta   90.00
_cell.angle_gamma   90.00
#
_symmetry.space_group_name_H-M   'P 1'
#
loop_
_entity.id
_entity.type
_entity.pdbx_description
1 polymer ?
#
loop_
_entity_poly.entity_id
_entity_poly.type
_entity_poly.pdbx_seq_one_letter_code
_entity_poly.pdbx_strand_id
1 'polypeptide(L)'
;MASTHEILHNSGLEQKQTVKGRLLSSQMLLVDGLYHLGPLLDCVISIGLLSRENCYEIEAERTPPNKARKLLEIVDAQMDESGASRFMECLRKCQKHYPRLRTWLTSEENQPAPVCIQQGPTERHVQARFGVLSSRLGCSALPVSYDLFSSGILTQLELEKIEAILIPTQQAQTLLSICLKKGERACKSFYAALQNEDKQLAEELNVNSVVEDHNKETEGSIVQIAVEETRGHLRAALPLSGGLQQVMAHLGLTEDVEIRFNVCEVGVAMGLPRRTVREYLLEGVSIEDSAQLEALVSLYMEKTKDKDRLLSRVAELSPQWVQLSERGCLLLRLLQQAETLLRSGIHSHLHSWDHLHDQDHLRSWDHLCPDDSTDQRTVWAIFSFLIWDCMAEVLEEPEAKPSGGILGMMEQLSASGRIEGPLLQEIEQCWTEGDAESLLQSVRVLAQVLKDLHPHQEGLQLSSSVEGLFSCRPSRLHRVTSFQGVSSRVIRKALSSMVPSTSDHDATLLARQYLEACVRIARLLEVVQPTRTTIDFSNAKVAAVTQHVRFVLSNPAFNSESFDAGIRHRLLSVLEFNPANLGIGSLMQLHQETLSDLQSYLQLGEHHNFQFILESVRIIGPAKLFSASRVHGPVAIDNGVEEILRFITSEPTSFLVRLHCLCYEEGRGRFKVCVPRCACIYLLKAEGLRDMQWCGGDVLVEVGGKVWVREGEGVGWDELQALAQRHCAQIKDDGCCFKVKSVGLECEVKFIYRSGRLWAEPHRDCEVD
;
A
#
# COMPACT_ATOMS: atom_id res chain seq x y z
N MET A 1 37.93 62.05 -36.74
CA MET A 1 39.28 62.51 -36.41
C MET A 1 39.89 61.52 -35.44
N ALA A 2 41.05 60.95 -35.79
CA ALA A 2 41.95 60.03 -35.04
C ALA A 2 41.29 58.74 -34.47
N SER A 3 41.43 57.48 -34.96
CA SER A 3 42.51 56.67 -35.58
C SER A 3 43.78 56.50 -34.74
N THR A 4 43.98 55.30 -34.16
CA THR A 4 45.19 54.40 -34.16
C THR A 4 45.07 53.41 -32.99
N HIS A 5 44.78 52.11 -33.22
CA HIS A 5 45.73 51.01 -33.47
C HIS A 5 46.87 50.91 -32.44
N GLU A 6 46.79 49.91 -31.56
CA GLU A 6 47.95 49.13 -31.10
C GLU A 6 47.53 47.66 -30.94
N ILE A 7 48.21 46.81 -31.73
CA ILE A 7 48.18 45.35 -31.72
C ILE A 7 49.44 44.91 -31.00
N LEU A 8 49.31 44.12 -29.92
CA LEU A 8 50.37 43.27 -29.37
C LEU A 8 49.68 41.99 -28.87
N HIS A 9 49.66 40.95 -29.70
CA HIS A 9 50.60 39.82 -29.68
C HIS A 9 50.33 38.79 -28.56
N ASN A 10 49.68 37.70 -28.97
CA ASN A 10 49.94 36.30 -28.62
C ASN A 10 50.71 35.98 -27.32
N SER A 11 50.04 35.30 -26.40
CA SER A 11 50.48 33.99 -25.90
C SER A 11 49.34 33.30 -25.14
N GLY A 12 48.83 32.19 -25.69
CA GLY A 12 47.86 31.33 -25.02
C GLY A 12 48.50 30.70 -23.78
N LEU A 13 47.85 30.88 -22.62
CA LEU A 13 48.14 30.14 -21.40
C LEU A 13 46.93 29.26 -21.12
N GLU A 14 47.08 27.98 -21.46
CA GLU A 14 46.26 26.90 -20.93
C GLU A 14 46.20 27.07 -19.40
N GLN A 15 45.05 27.47 -18.87
CA GLN A 15 44.80 27.50 -17.43
C GLN A 15 44.80 26.04 -16.94
N LYS A 16 45.98 25.56 -16.50
CA LYS A 16 46.11 24.28 -15.80
C LYS A 16 45.07 24.25 -14.67
N GLN A 17 44.09 23.36 -14.80
CA GLN A 17 43.07 23.13 -13.79
C GLN A 17 43.76 22.63 -12.52
N THR A 18 43.69 23.41 -11.44
CA THR A 18 44.26 23.01 -10.15
C THR A 18 43.54 21.77 -9.61
N VAL A 19 44.23 20.93 -8.84
CA VAL A 19 43.66 19.76 -8.14
C VAL A 19 42.53 20.20 -7.23
N LYS A 20 42.70 21.33 -6.51
CA LYS A 20 41.61 21.90 -5.71
C LYS A 20 40.42 22.28 -6.60
N GLY A 21 40.67 22.95 -7.73
CA GLY A 21 39.63 23.28 -8.71
C GLY A 21 38.91 22.05 -9.27
N ARG A 22 39.62 20.93 -9.49
CA ARG A 22 39.04 19.65 -9.93
C ARG A 22 38.13 19.02 -8.85
N LEU A 23 38.55 19.05 -7.59
CA LEU A 23 37.75 18.55 -6.47
C LEU A 23 36.43 19.34 -6.32
N LEU A 24 36.52 20.67 -6.36
CA LEU A 24 35.36 21.55 -6.20
C LEU A 24 34.41 21.50 -7.39
N SER A 25 34.93 21.48 -8.63
CA SER A 25 34.10 21.31 -9.83
C SER A 25 33.42 19.93 -9.90
N SER A 26 33.96 18.94 -9.18
CA SER A 26 33.39 17.59 -9.07
C SER A 26 32.61 17.38 -7.77
N GLN A 27 32.21 18.44 -7.06
CA GLN A 27 31.59 18.34 -5.73
C GLN A 27 30.35 17.43 -5.73
N MET A 28 29.42 17.60 -6.68
CA MET A 28 28.23 16.74 -6.76
C MET A 28 28.59 15.27 -6.95
N LEU A 29 29.51 14.98 -7.88
CA LEU A 29 30.01 13.63 -8.14
C LEU A 29 30.64 13.00 -6.88
N LEU A 30 31.45 13.78 -6.16
CA LEU A 30 32.11 13.33 -4.94
C LEU A 30 31.11 13.11 -3.79
N VAL A 31 30.12 13.99 -3.62
CA VAL A 31 29.08 13.84 -2.59
C VAL A 31 28.28 12.54 -2.80
N ASP A 32 27.95 12.22 -4.04
CA ASP A 32 27.23 10.99 -4.37
C ASP A 32 28.12 9.74 -4.30
N GLY A 33 29.40 9.87 -4.65
CA GLY A 33 30.36 8.76 -4.65
C GLY A 33 30.93 8.40 -3.28
N LEU A 34 31.01 9.36 -2.34
CA LEU A 34 31.61 9.19 -1.01
C LEU A 34 30.61 8.72 0.05
N TYR A 35 29.96 7.58 -0.22
CA TYR A 35 28.92 7.02 0.67
C TYR A 35 29.46 6.37 1.96
N HIS A 36 30.77 6.10 2.06
CA HIS A 36 31.42 5.57 3.27
C HIS A 36 32.73 6.30 3.54
N LEU A 37 32.68 7.31 4.41
CA LEU A 37 33.81 8.21 4.67
C LEU A 37 34.87 7.65 5.63
N GLY A 38 34.55 6.64 6.45
CA GLY A 38 35.46 6.11 7.48
C GLY A 38 36.88 5.82 6.98
N PRO A 39 37.06 4.96 5.95
CA PRO A 39 38.38 4.65 5.41
C PRO A 39 39.14 5.87 4.85
N LEU A 40 38.41 6.86 4.31
CA LEU A 40 39.02 8.09 3.81
C LEU A 40 39.43 9.01 4.96
N LEU A 41 38.56 9.18 5.97
CA LEU A 41 38.88 9.97 7.16
C LEU A 41 40.10 9.39 7.89
N ASP A 42 40.15 8.08 8.10
CA ASP A 42 41.32 7.42 8.69
C ASP A 42 42.60 7.72 7.89
N CYS A 43 42.52 7.64 6.56
CA CYS A 43 43.66 7.94 5.68
C CYS A 43 44.09 9.41 5.79
N VAL A 44 43.14 10.35 5.73
CA VAL A 44 43.39 11.80 5.72
C VAL A 44 43.87 12.29 7.09
N ILE A 45 43.36 11.73 8.19
CA ILE A 45 43.84 11.98 9.57
C ILE A 45 45.26 11.44 9.73
N SER A 46 45.54 10.22 9.25
CA SER A 46 46.86 9.59 9.43
C SER A 46 48.00 10.39 8.79
N ILE A 47 47.71 11.18 7.76
CA ILE A 47 48.69 12.05 7.08
C ILE A 47 48.64 13.51 7.55
N GLY A 48 47.80 13.82 8.55
CA GLY A 48 47.69 15.14 9.17
C GLY A 48 47.01 16.19 8.31
N LEU A 49 46.14 15.82 7.36
CA LEU A 49 45.40 16.78 6.54
C LEU A 49 44.13 17.31 7.22
N LEU A 50 43.56 16.58 8.17
CA LEU A 50 42.43 17.02 8.99
C LEU A 50 42.80 16.98 10.46
N SER A 51 42.40 18.02 11.19
CA SER A 51 42.47 18.04 12.65
C SER A 51 41.38 17.14 13.24
N ARG A 52 41.52 16.82 14.54
CA ARG A 52 40.48 16.08 15.27
C ARG A 52 39.16 16.86 15.35
N GLU A 53 39.22 18.19 15.41
CA GLU A 53 38.07 19.09 15.39
C GLU A 53 37.29 18.98 14.07
N ASN A 54 38.00 18.98 12.94
CA ASN A 54 37.40 18.79 11.62
C ASN A 54 36.67 17.43 11.53
N CYS A 55 37.22 16.38 12.14
CA CYS A 55 36.57 15.08 12.18
C CYS A 55 35.28 15.10 12.99
N TYR A 56 35.26 15.79 14.14
CA TYR A 56 34.03 15.95 14.92
C TYR A 56 32.96 16.73 14.16
N GLU A 57 33.35 17.78 13.42
CA GLU A 57 32.41 18.51 12.57
C GLU A 57 31.81 17.62 11.46
N ILE A 58 32.64 16.80 10.81
CA ILE A 58 32.17 15.86 9.77
C ILE A 58 31.29 14.77 10.40
N GLU A 59 31.65 14.25 11.58
CA GLU A 59 30.90 13.19 12.24
C GLU A 59 29.55 13.65 12.80
N ALA A 60 29.43 14.94 13.16
CA ALA A 60 28.20 15.57 13.63
C ALA A 60 27.10 15.64 12.57
N GLU A 61 27.46 15.66 11.29
CA GLU A 61 26.49 15.63 10.20
C GLU A 61 25.74 14.28 10.14
N ARG A 62 24.41 14.31 9.95
CA ARG A 62 23.57 13.10 10.12
C ARG A 62 23.64 12.11 8.96
N THR A 63 23.79 12.60 7.74
CA THR A 63 23.69 11.78 6.53
C THR A 63 25.05 11.69 5.81
N PRO A 64 25.41 10.56 5.19
CA PRO A 64 26.67 10.45 4.45
C PRO A 64 26.89 11.55 3.40
N PRO A 65 25.87 11.99 2.63
CA PRO A 65 26.02 13.13 1.72
C PRO A 65 26.37 14.44 2.44
N ASN A 66 25.75 14.72 3.59
CA ASN A 66 26.09 15.91 4.38
C ASN A 66 27.52 15.81 4.93
N LYS A 67 27.92 14.63 5.45
CA LYS A 67 29.30 14.38 5.88
C LYS A 67 30.30 14.63 4.73
N ALA A 68 29.97 14.19 3.51
CA ALA A 68 30.80 14.40 2.33
C ALA A 68 30.85 15.87 1.91
N ARG A 69 29.71 16.59 1.94
CA ARG A 69 29.68 18.04 1.70
C ARG A 69 30.54 18.79 2.71
N LYS A 70 30.38 18.48 4.00
CA LYS A 70 31.17 19.09 5.09
C LYS A 70 32.66 18.81 4.94
N LEU A 71 33.04 17.58 4.56
CA LEU A 71 34.43 17.25 4.22
C LEU A 71 34.95 18.12 3.06
N LEU A 72 34.17 18.27 1.97
CA LEU A 72 34.57 19.07 0.82
C LEU A 72 34.58 20.58 1.12
N GLU A 73 33.71 21.06 2.00
CA GLU A 73 33.77 22.43 2.54
C GLU A 73 35.05 22.66 3.33
N ILE A 74 35.50 21.69 4.14
CA ILE A 74 36.77 21.78 4.87
C ILE A 74 37.96 21.74 3.91
N VAL A 75 37.91 20.91 2.87
CA VAL A 75 38.92 20.89 1.79
C VAL A 75 38.98 22.25 1.09
N ASP A 76 37.84 22.89 0.82
CA ASP A 76 37.80 24.21 0.23
C ASP A 76 38.34 25.30 1.16
N ALA A 77 37.91 25.29 2.42
CA ALA A 77 38.23 26.36 3.36
C ALA A 77 39.68 26.27 3.90
N GLN A 78 40.19 25.06 4.15
CA GLN A 78 41.42 24.87 4.93
C GLN A 78 42.60 24.30 4.12
N MET A 79 42.38 23.63 2.99
CA MET A 79 43.48 23.05 2.22
C MET A 79 43.98 24.01 1.14
N ASP A 80 45.29 24.19 1.07
CA ASP A 80 45.95 24.78 -0.09
C ASP A 80 46.08 23.74 -1.22
N GLU A 81 46.71 24.11 -2.33
CA GLU A 81 46.88 23.22 -3.48
C GLU A 81 47.72 21.97 -3.16
N SER A 82 48.66 22.08 -2.21
CA SER A 82 49.46 20.94 -1.74
C SER A 82 48.62 19.99 -0.89
N GLY A 83 47.76 20.53 -0.02
CA GLY A 83 46.82 19.78 0.79
C GLY A 83 45.77 19.07 -0.07
N ALA A 84 45.22 19.76 -1.07
CA ALA A 84 44.29 19.20 -2.04
C ALA A 84 44.93 18.06 -2.85
N SER A 85 46.20 18.20 -3.26
CA SER A 85 46.95 17.14 -3.94
C SER A 85 47.12 15.89 -3.08
N ARG A 86 47.46 16.08 -1.80
CA ARG A 86 47.58 14.96 -0.83
C ARG A 86 46.22 14.33 -0.52
N PHE A 87 45.15 15.12 -0.43
CA PHE A 87 43.79 14.62 -0.26
C PHE A 87 43.35 13.76 -1.45
N MET A 88 43.68 14.20 -2.66
CA MET A 88 43.44 13.44 -3.89
C MET A 88 44.23 12.12 -3.91
N GLU A 89 45.45 12.10 -3.36
CA GLU A 89 46.21 10.87 -3.17
C GLU A 89 45.53 9.91 -2.17
N CYS A 90 44.97 10.42 -1.06
CA CYS A 90 44.17 9.62 -0.13
C CYS A 90 42.93 9.02 -0.80
N LEU A 91 42.18 9.81 -1.57
CA LEU A 91 41.04 9.33 -2.35
C LEU A 91 41.43 8.20 -3.33
N ARG A 92 42.58 8.34 -4.01
CA ARG A 92 43.12 7.27 -4.88
C ARG A 92 43.52 6.02 -4.08
N LYS A 93 44.14 6.15 -2.90
CA LYS A 93 44.45 5.01 -2.02
C LYS A 93 43.18 4.29 -1.55
N CYS A 94 42.09 5.05 -1.34
CA CYS A 94 40.80 4.51 -0.93
C CYS A 94 39.88 4.12 -2.10
N GLN A 95 40.33 4.15 -3.36
CA GLN A 95 39.50 3.90 -4.55
C GLN A 95 38.73 2.56 -4.54
N LYS A 96 39.23 1.56 -3.80
CA LYS A 96 38.56 0.27 -3.64
C LYS A 96 37.20 0.40 -2.93
N HIS A 97 37.05 1.41 -2.06
CA HIS A 97 35.84 1.72 -1.32
C HIS A 97 34.84 2.58 -2.10
N TYR A 98 35.26 3.18 -3.22
CA TYR A 98 34.41 4.06 -4.05
C TYR A 98 34.39 3.61 -5.52
N PRO A 99 33.77 2.45 -5.85
CA PRO A 99 33.77 1.91 -7.21
C PRO A 99 33.27 2.90 -8.27
N ARG A 100 32.24 3.70 -7.93
CA ARG A 100 31.65 4.74 -8.79
C ARG A 100 32.62 5.85 -9.16
N LEU A 101 33.60 6.13 -8.30
CA LEU A 101 34.58 7.19 -8.53
C LEU A 101 35.80 6.68 -9.30
N ARG A 102 35.96 5.37 -9.55
CA ARG A 102 37.19 4.82 -10.14
C ARG A 102 37.56 5.47 -11.47
N THR A 103 36.62 5.53 -12.42
CA THR A 103 36.85 6.16 -13.73
C THR A 103 37.27 7.63 -13.60
N TRP A 104 36.64 8.36 -12.69
CA TRP A 104 37.01 9.74 -12.39
C TRP A 104 38.37 9.84 -11.67
N LEU A 105 38.69 8.95 -10.73
CA LEU A 105 39.96 8.92 -10.02
C LEU A 105 41.15 8.55 -10.92
N THR A 106 40.90 7.73 -11.96
CA THR A 106 41.90 7.30 -12.95
C THR A 106 42.02 8.25 -14.14
N SER A 107 41.07 9.16 -14.38
CA SER A 107 41.19 10.06 -15.52
C SER A 107 42.32 11.06 -15.28
N GLU A 108 43.35 10.96 -16.10
CA GLU A 108 44.46 11.92 -16.13
C GLU A 108 44.04 13.17 -16.93
N GLU A 109 44.05 14.29 -16.22
CA GLU A 109 44.26 15.69 -16.63
C GLU A 109 43.59 16.36 -17.85
N ASN A 110 42.80 15.73 -18.75
CA ASN A 110 42.37 16.46 -19.97
C ASN A 110 40.93 16.26 -20.51
N GLN A 111 39.94 15.92 -19.67
CA GLN A 111 38.54 15.86 -20.16
C GLN A 111 37.57 16.72 -19.32
N PRO A 112 37.01 17.80 -19.89
CA PRO A 112 36.01 18.66 -19.24
C PRO A 112 34.56 18.14 -19.35
N ALA A 113 34.33 16.88 -19.72
CA ALA A 113 32.96 16.37 -19.79
C ALA A 113 32.41 16.17 -18.36
N PRO A 114 31.15 16.56 -18.07
CA PRO A 114 30.51 16.24 -16.81
C PRO A 114 30.37 14.72 -16.74
N VAL A 115 31.29 14.06 -16.06
CA VAL A 115 31.21 12.63 -15.78
C VAL A 115 30.13 12.47 -14.71
N CYS A 116 28.86 12.48 -15.13
CA CYS A 116 27.77 12.00 -14.30
C CYS A 116 28.05 10.55 -13.94
N ILE A 117 27.70 10.14 -12.71
CA ILE A 117 27.69 8.72 -12.33
C ILE A 117 26.64 8.06 -13.21
N GLN A 118 27.07 7.44 -14.32
CA GLN A 118 26.17 6.70 -15.17
C GLN A 118 25.69 5.46 -14.41
N GLN A 119 24.42 5.47 -14.00
CA GLN A 119 23.76 4.28 -13.50
C GLN A 119 23.67 3.28 -14.64
N GLY A 120 24.14 2.06 -14.39
CA GLY A 120 24.02 0.99 -15.37
C GLY A 120 22.58 0.45 -15.47
N PRO A 121 22.29 -0.35 -16.50
CA PRO A 121 20.95 -0.89 -16.74
C PRO A 121 20.45 -1.74 -15.56
N THR A 122 21.33 -2.56 -14.95
CA THR A 122 20.95 -3.37 -13.79
C THR A 122 20.66 -2.52 -12.57
N GLU A 123 21.43 -1.45 -12.35
CA GLU A 123 21.19 -0.49 -11.27
C GLU A 123 19.84 0.20 -11.42
N ARG A 124 19.49 0.70 -12.62
CA ARG A 124 18.16 1.28 -12.90
C ARG A 124 17.05 0.27 -12.68
N HIS A 125 17.28 -0.99 -13.03
CA HIS A 125 16.30 -2.05 -12.84
C HIS A 125 16.07 -2.36 -11.35
N VAL A 126 17.13 -2.45 -10.54
CA VAL A 126 17.01 -2.58 -9.07
C VAL A 126 16.28 -1.36 -8.48
N GLN A 127 16.58 -0.15 -8.96
CA GLN A 127 15.94 1.07 -8.45
C GLN A 127 14.44 1.13 -8.80
N ALA A 128 14.07 0.80 -10.04
CA ALA A 128 12.67 0.74 -10.48
C ALA A 128 11.86 -0.33 -9.73
N ARG A 129 12.50 -1.43 -9.32
CA ARG A 129 11.85 -2.54 -8.60
C ARG A 129 12.16 -2.56 -7.11
N PHE A 130 12.71 -1.48 -6.55
CA PHE A 130 13.21 -1.48 -5.17
C PHE A 130 12.16 -1.92 -4.15
N GLY A 131 10.93 -1.42 -4.27
CA GLY A 131 9.81 -1.79 -3.40
C GLY A 131 9.41 -3.26 -3.51
N VAL A 132 9.33 -3.79 -4.74
CA VAL A 132 9.00 -5.20 -5.01
C VAL A 132 10.09 -6.13 -4.53
N LEU A 133 11.35 -5.82 -4.82
CA LEU A 133 12.49 -6.60 -4.35
C LEU A 133 12.52 -6.63 -2.82
N SER A 134 12.33 -5.48 -2.18
CA SER A 134 12.33 -5.35 -0.72
C SER A 134 11.26 -6.21 -0.06
N SER A 135 10.04 -6.26 -0.61
CA SER A 135 8.95 -7.07 -0.06
C SER A 135 9.09 -8.56 -0.35
N ARG A 136 9.63 -8.93 -1.52
CA ARG A 136 9.68 -10.33 -1.96
C ARG A 136 10.93 -11.09 -1.55
N LEU A 137 12.06 -10.42 -1.34
CA LEU A 137 13.30 -11.07 -0.89
C LEU A 137 13.10 -11.84 0.43
N GLY A 138 12.28 -11.31 1.34
CA GLY A 138 11.92 -11.97 2.60
C GLY A 138 13.12 -12.62 3.29
N CYS A 139 13.01 -13.92 3.55
CA CYS A 139 14.04 -14.73 4.21
C CYS A 139 15.34 -14.92 3.38
N SER A 140 15.30 -14.67 2.06
CA SER A 140 16.46 -14.79 1.16
C SER A 140 17.43 -13.60 1.29
N ALA A 141 17.05 -12.52 1.98
CA ALA A 141 17.90 -11.35 2.17
C ALA A 141 19.25 -11.68 2.83
N LEU A 142 19.26 -12.49 3.89
CA LEU A 142 20.50 -12.90 4.57
C LEU A 142 21.35 -13.85 3.72
N PRO A 143 20.84 -14.97 3.17
CA PRO A 143 21.60 -15.82 2.26
C PRO A 143 22.25 -15.06 1.09
N VAL A 144 21.49 -14.17 0.42
CA VAL A 144 22.02 -13.32 -0.66
C VAL A 144 23.09 -12.35 -0.13
N SER A 145 22.92 -11.81 1.08
CA SER A 145 23.95 -10.97 1.72
C SER A 145 25.24 -11.75 2.00
N TYR A 146 25.14 -12.99 2.48
CA TYR A 146 26.30 -13.84 2.71
C TYR A 146 27.03 -14.16 1.39
N ASP A 147 26.31 -14.43 0.31
CA ASP A 147 26.94 -14.66 -1.01
C ASP A 147 27.63 -13.39 -1.53
N LEU A 148 27.00 -12.23 -1.36
CA LEU A 148 27.60 -10.94 -1.71
C LEU A 148 28.81 -10.57 -0.85
N PHE A 149 28.83 -10.99 0.42
CA PHE A 149 30.01 -10.86 1.28
C PHE A 149 31.11 -11.82 0.83
N SER A 150 30.77 -13.07 0.52
CA SER A 150 31.73 -14.09 0.06
C SER A 150 32.41 -13.70 -1.26
N SER A 151 31.68 -13.01 -2.15
CA SER A 151 32.18 -12.46 -3.42
C SER A 151 32.89 -11.11 -3.27
N GLY A 152 33.01 -10.57 -2.04
CA GLY A 152 33.71 -9.33 -1.73
C GLY A 152 32.98 -8.05 -2.17
N ILE A 153 31.68 -8.13 -2.43
CA ILE A 153 30.83 -6.97 -2.74
C ILE A 153 30.44 -6.24 -1.46
N LEU A 154 29.95 -6.97 -0.45
CA LEU A 154 29.71 -6.42 0.89
C LEU A 154 30.98 -6.45 1.73
N THR A 155 31.15 -5.43 2.56
CA THR A 155 32.15 -5.41 3.63
C THR A 155 31.60 -6.08 4.88
N GLN A 156 32.48 -6.47 5.81
CA GLN A 156 32.05 -7.07 7.08
C GLN A 156 31.09 -6.16 7.86
N LEU A 157 31.38 -4.86 7.93
CA LEU A 157 30.53 -3.88 8.62
C LEU A 157 29.14 -3.71 7.95
N GLU A 158 29.09 -3.82 6.62
CA GLU A 158 27.80 -3.81 5.89
C GLU A 158 26.99 -5.07 6.14
N LEU A 159 27.65 -6.24 6.19
CA LEU A 159 27.00 -7.51 6.52
C LEU A 159 26.48 -7.51 7.96
N GLU A 160 27.31 -7.12 8.93
CA GLU A 160 26.92 -7.01 10.35
C GLU A 160 25.74 -6.04 10.53
N LYS A 161 25.70 -4.95 9.76
CA LYS A 161 24.58 -4.00 9.77
C LYS A 161 23.29 -4.63 9.24
N ILE A 162 23.36 -5.47 8.21
CA ILE A 162 22.19 -6.20 7.70
C ILE A 162 21.75 -7.26 8.73
N GLU A 163 22.68 -8.03 9.29
CA GLU A 163 22.42 -9.07 10.29
C GLU A 163 21.79 -8.53 11.58
N ALA A 164 22.17 -7.33 12.01
CA ALA A 164 21.63 -6.70 13.21
C ALA A 164 20.14 -6.32 13.08
N ILE A 165 19.58 -6.31 11.87
CA ILE A 165 18.17 -5.97 11.62
C ILE A 165 17.32 -7.24 11.80
N LEU A 166 16.32 -7.20 12.67
CA LEU A 166 15.47 -8.37 12.98
C LEU A 166 14.39 -8.66 11.92
N ILE A 167 14.00 -7.66 11.13
CA ILE A 167 12.88 -7.74 10.18
C ILE A 167 13.41 -8.02 8.77
N PRO A 168 13.06 -9.15 8.13
CA PRO A 168 13.61 -9.54 6.82
C PRO A 168 13.42 -8.49 5.72
N THR A 169 12.29 -7.79 5.71
CA THR A 169 12.01 -6.71 4.75
C THR A 169 12.97 -5.53 4.91
N GLN A 170 13.33 -5.18 6.15
CA GLN A 170 14.31 -4.12 6.43
C GLN A 170 15.75 -4.57 6.13
N GLN A 171 16.05 -5.87 6.32
CA GLN A 171 17.30 -6.47 5.85
C GLN A 171 17.42 -6.33 4.32
N ALA A 172 16.36 -6.70 3.59
CA ALA A 172 16.28 -6.59 2.14
C ALA A 172 16.44 -5.13 1.66
N GLN A 173 15.71 -4.17 2.26
CA GLN A 173 15.86 -2.75 1.94
C GLN A 173 17.30 -2.25 2.16
N THR A 174 17.92 -2.64 3.28
CA THR A 174 19.30 -2.25 3.60
C THR A 174 20.28 -2.84 2.59
N LEU A 175 20.13 -4.13 2.27
CA LEU A 175 20.92 -4.82 1.25
C LEU A 175 20.82 -4.14 -0.12
N LEU A 176 19.59 -3.90 -0.60
CA LEU A 176 19.35 -3.27 -1.90
C LEU A 176 19.91 -1.84 -1.94
N SER A 177 19.76 -1.08 -0.85
CA SER A 177 20.32 0.27 -0.73
C SER A 177 21.85 0.25 -0.82
N ILE A 178 22.51 -0.74 -0.20
CA ILE A 178 23.96 -0.93 -0.29
C ILE A 178 24.36 -1.29 -1.72
N CYS A 179 23.63 -2.20 -2.38
CA CYS A 179 23.91 -2.60 -3.76
C CYS A 179 23.80 -1.40 -4.72
N LEU A 180 22.72 -0.62 -4.61
CA LEU A 180 22.54 0.62 -5.38
C LEU A 180 23.72 1.57 -5.13
N LYS A 181 24.10 1.84 -3.88
CA LYS A 181 25.23 2.72 -3.55
C LYS A 181 26.57 2.26 -4.15
N LYS A 182 26.83 0.95 -4.18
CA LYS A 182 28.03 0.36 -4.79
C LYS A 182 27.98 0.35 -6.33
N GLY A 183 26.79 0.47 -6.91
CA GLY A 183 26.53 0.65 -8.34
C GLY A 183 26.39 -0.67 -9.12
N GLU A 184 26.40 -0.55 -10.45
CA GLU A 184 26.10 -1.63 -11.40
C GLU A 184 26.70 -3.01 -11.07
N ARG A 185 27.99 -3.08 -10.72
CA ARG A 185 28.63 -4.36 -10.42
C ARG A 185 27.98 -5.06 -9.22
N ALA A 186 27.64 -4.30 -8.17
CA ALA A 186 26.98 -4.86 -7.00
C ALA A 186 25.54 -5.27 -7.32
N CYS A 187 24.81 -4.50 -8.12
CA CYS A 187 23.47 -4.86 -8.58
C CYS A 187 23.45 -6.12 -9.45
N LYS A 188 24.45 -6.32 -10.33
CA LYS A 188 24.63 -7.56 -11.10
C LYS A 188 24.94 -8.75 -10.21
N SER A 189 25.89 -8.59 -9.28
CA SER A 189 26.21 -9.63 -8.31
C SER A 189 25.00 -9.97 -7.42
N PHE A 190 24.17 -8.99 -7.07
CA PHE A 190 22.93 -9.21 -6.32
C PHE A 190 21.98 -10.11 -7.08
N TYR A 191 21.73 -9.83 -8.37
CA TYR A 191 20.86 -10.68 -9.18
C TYR A 191 21.43 -12.08 -9.41
N ALA A 192 22.75 -12.21 -9.57
CA ALA A 192 23.40 -13.51 -9.65
C ALA A 192 23.24 -14.31 -8.33
N ALA A 193 23.47 -13.67 -7.19
CA ALA A 193 23.27 -14.27 -5.88
C ALA A 193 21.80 -14.65 -5.63
N LEU A 194 20.85 -13.80 -6.03
CA LEU A 194 19.42 -14.08 -5.95
C LEU A 194 19.04 -15.26 -6.86
N GLN A 195 19.57 -15.34 -8.07
CA GLN A 195 19.30 -16.45 -8.99
C GLN A 195 19.83 -17.79 -8.45
N ASN A 196 20.93 -17.76 -7.69
CA ASN A 196 21.48 -18.94 -7.03
C ASN A 196 20.67 -19.38 -5.81
N GLU A 197 20.18 -18.43 -5.00
CA GLU A 197 19.42 -18.71 -3.78
C GLU A 197 17.95 -19.05 -4.07
N ASP A 198 17.29 -18.24 -4.90
CA ASP A 198 15.87 -18.34 -5.22
C ASP A 198 15.65 -18.09 -6.71
N LYS A 199 15.91 -19.15 -7.50
CA LYS A 199 15.74 -19.15 -8.94
C LYS A 199 14.31 -18.77 -9.36
N GLN A 200 13.30 -19.20 -8.61
CA GLN A 200 11.90 -18.92 -8.93
C GLN A 200 11.61 -17.42 -8.76
N LEU A 201 12.04 -16.82 -7.66
CA LEU A 201 11.91 -15.38 -7.45
C LEU A 201 12.68 -14.58 -8.50
N ALA A 202 13.89 -15.01 -8.87
CA ALA A 202 14.66 -14.39 -9.95
C ALA A 202 13.94 -14.45 -11.32
N GLU A 203 13.31 -15.58 -11.64
CA GLU A 203 12.53 -15.74 -12.88
C GLU A 203 11.27 -14.86 -12.89
N GLU A 204 10.52 -14.83 -11.79
CA GLU A 204 9.33 -13.98 -11.64
C GLU A 204 9.68 -12.48 -11.69
N LEU A 205 10.88 -12.12 -11.23
CA LEU A 205 11.42 -10.77 -11.35
C LEU A 205 12.05 -10.47 -12.70
N ASN A 206 11.87 -11.34 -13.70
CA ASN A 206 12.39 -11.21 -15.07
C ASN A 206 13.89 -10.86 -15.15
N VAL A 207 14.68 -11.41 -14.22
CA VAL A 207 16.11 -11.14 -14.10
C VAL A 207 16.89 -11.53 -15.36
N ASN A 208 16.37 -12.50 -16.11
CA ASN A 208 16.96 -12.97 -17.36
C ASN A 208 17.11 -11.85 -18.40
N SER A 209 16.18 -10.88 -18.46
CA SER A 209 16.29 -9.73 -19.39
C SER A 209 17.43 -8.76 -19.02
N VAL A 210 17.73 -8.62 -17.73
CA VAL A 210 18.69 -7.63 -17.20
C VAL A 210 20.13 -8.09 -17.38
N VAL A 211 20.35 -9.38 -17.58
CA VAL A 211 21.66 -9.94 -17.92
C VAL A 211 21.97 -9.77 -19.41
N GLU A 212 20.96 -9.57 -20.28
CA GLU A 212 21.11 -9.62 -21.74
C GLU A 212 21.00 -8.27 -22.48
N ASP A 213 20.43 -7.20 -21.91
CA ASP A 213 20.21 -5.94 -22.66
C ASP A 213 21.40 -4.94 -22.61
N HIS A 214 22.36 -5.19 -23.50
CA HIS A 214 23.23 -4.17 -24.09
C HIS A 214 22.53 -3.53 -25.30
N ASN A 215 22.11 -2.24 -25.20
CA ASN A 215 22.05 -1.21 -26.27
C ASN A 215 20.75 -0.34 -26.29
N LYS A 216 20.94 0.96 -25.97
CA LYS A 216 20.20 2.18 -26.44
C LYS A 216 19.10 2.79 -25.54
N GLU A 217 19.43 3.99 -25.05
CA GLU A 217 18.60 5.10 -24.52
C GLU A 217 17.97 5.88 -25.72
N THR A 218 17.01 6.82 -25.65
CA THR A 218 16.70 7.88 -24.67
C THR A 218 15.38 8.61 -25.04
N GLU A 219 14.71 9.25 -24.05
CA GLU A 219 13.98 10.55 -24.04
C GLU A 219 12.90 10.91 -25.11
N GLY A 220 11.77 11.59 -24.84
CA GLY A 220 11.22 12.25 -23.65
C GLY A 220 10.15 13.30 -24.04
N SER A 221 9.27 13.63 -23.08
CA SER A 221 8.48 14.87 -22.90
C SER A 221 7.02 14.99 -23.41
N ILE A 222 6.16 15.44 -22.48
CA ILE A 222 4.70 15.55 -22.47
C ILE A 222 4.28 17.04 -22.49
N VAL A 223 3.17 17.38 -23.15
CA VAL A 223 2.42 18.64 -22.95
C VAL A 223 0.93 18.36 -22.75
N GLN A 224 0.38 18.95 -21.69
CA GLN A 224 -1.02 18.87 -21.25
C GLN A 224 -1.95 19.84 -22.03
N ILE A 225 -3.27 19.56 -22.11
CA ILE A 225 -4.38 20.37 -21.52
C ILE A 225 -5.76 20.04 -22.14
N ALA A 226 -6.75 19.94 -21.23
CA ALA A 226 -8.20 20.12 -21.33
C ALA A 226 -9.08 19.10 -22.10
N VAL A 227 -10.23 18.82 -21.49
CA VAL A 227 -11.32 17.93 -21.93
C VAL A 227 -12.57 18.80 -21.99
N GLU A 228 -13.34 18.70 -23.08
CA GLU A 228 -14.75 19.08 -23.10
C GLU A 228 -15.58 17.86 -23.50
N GLU A 229 -16.52 17.50 -22.62
CA GLU A 229 -17.47 16.42 -22.81
C GLU A 229 -18.56 16.84 -23.80
N THR A 230 -18.84 16.00 -24.80
CA THR A 230 -20.15 16.02 -25.47
C THR A 230 -20.57 14.60 -25.82
N ARG A 231 -21.54 14.08 -25.05
CA ARG A 231 -22.29 12.85 -25.32
C ARG A 231 -23.00 12.97 -26.67
N GLY A 232 -22.73 12.04 -27.58
CA GLY A 232 -23.42 11.96 -28.86
C GLY A 232 -23.08 10.65 -29.57
N HIS A 233 -23.98 9.68 -29.42
CA HIS A 233 -24.03 8.39 -30.10
C HIS A 233 -23.36 8.35 -31.47
N LEU A 234 -22.46 7.38 -31.69
CA LEU A 234 -22.38 6.56 -32.90
C LEU A 234 -21.25 5.52 -32.77
N ARG A 235 -21.65 4.24 -32.72
CA ARG A 235 -20.79 3.07 -32.96
C ARG A 235 -19.97 3.28 -34.24
N ALA A 236 -18.68 3.52 -34.10
CA ALA A 236 -17.70 3.34 -35.17
C ALA A 236 -16.48 2.65 -34.56
N ALA A 237 -16.37 1.35 -34.81
CA ALA A 237 -15.22 0.53 -34.42
C ALA A 237 -13.96 1.03 -35.16
N LEU A 238 -13.12 1.79 -34.45
CA LEU A 238 -11.71 1.99 -34.80
C LEU A 238 -10.94 0.69 -34.50
N PRO A 239 -9.81 0.40 -35.18
CA PRO A 239 -9.02 -0.80 -34.91
C PRO A 239 -8.35 -0.68 -33.53
N LEU A 240 -9.08 -1.07 -32.49
CA LEU A 240 -8.73 -0.99 -31.07
C LEU A 240 -7.51 -1.86 -30.71
N SER A 241 -7.15 -2.84 -31.55
CA SER A 241 -6.15 -3.85 -31.22
C SER A 241 -4.78 -3.28 -30.85
N GLY A 242 -4.27 -2.27 -31.59
CA GLY A 242 -2.94 -1.72 -31.33
C GLY A 242 -2.85 -0.86 -30.06
N GLY A 243 -3.92 -0.13 -29.70
CA GLY A 243 -3.96 0.67 -28.46
C GLY A 243 -4.18 -0.21 -27.24
N LEU A 244 -5.10 -1.17 -27.34
CA LEU A 244 -5.39 -2.13 -26.27
C LEU A 244 -4.16 -2.98 -25.91
N GLN A 245 -3.44 -3.51 -26.90
CA GLN A 245 -2.21 -4.29 -26.66
C GLN A 245 -1.14 -3.48 -25.91
N GLN A 246 -1.00 -2.19 -26.24
CA GLN A 246 -0.06 -1.31 -25.54
C GLN A 246 -0.50 -1.04 -24.10
N VAL A 247 -1.80 -0.83 -23.85
CA VAL A 247 -2.34 -0.66 -22.49
C VAL A 247 -2.17 -1.94 -21.66
N MET A 248 -2.51 -3.10 -22.22
CA MET A 248 -2.33 -4.39 -21.57
C MET A 248 -0.86 -4.66 -21.22
N ALA A 249 0.07 -4.34 -22.14
CA ALA A 249 1.50 -4.48 -21.91
C ALA A 249 2.00 -3.57 -20.77
N HIS A 250 1.53 -2.32 -20.68
CA HIS A 250 1.90 -1.41 -19.57
C HIS A 250 1.37 -1.89 -18.21
N LEU A 251 0.16 -2.48 -18.19
CA LEU A 251 -0.42 -3.06 -16.98
C LEU A 251 0.13 -4.44 -16.63
N GLY A 252 0.95 -5.04 -17.51
CA GLY A 252 1.54 -6.36 -17.31
C GLY A 252 0.56 -7.53 -17.47
N LEU A 253 -0.50 -7.33 -18.26
CA LEU A 253 -1.49 -8.37 -18.55
C LEU A 253 -1.04 -9.28 -19.70
N THR A 254 -1.14 -10.59 -19.48
CA THR A 254 -1.11 -11.60 -20.55
C THR A 254 -2.51 -11.80 -21.12
N GLU A 255 -2.63 -12.38 -22.32
CA GLU A 255 -3.93 -12.65 -22.97
C GLU A 255 -4.78 -13.71 -22.23
N ASP A 256 -4.31 -14.23 -21.09
CA ASP A 256 -5.04 -15.21 -20.29
C ASP A 256 -6.25 -14.60 -19.59
N VAL A 257 -7.24 -15.46 -19.33
CA VAL A 257 -8.52 -15.15 -18.66
C VAL A 257 -8.27 -14.90 -17.16
N GLU A 258 -7.54 -13.82 -16.84
CA GLU A 258 -7.24 -13.44 -15.47
C GLU A 258 -8.10 -12.24 -15.04
N ILE A 259 -8.65 -12.33 -13.83
CA ILE A 259 -9.32 -11.23 -13.14
C ILE A 259 -8.44 -10.80 -11.98
N ARG A 260 -7.65 -9.76 -12.19
CA ARG A 260 -6.65 -9.23 -11.27
C ARG A 260 -6.78 -7.73 -11.04
N PHE A 261 -7.57 -7.01 -11.84
CA PHE A 261 -7.66 -5.55 -11.78
C PHE A 261 -9.07 -5.04 -11.47
N ASN A 262 -9.12 -3.93 -10.71
CA ASN A 262 -10.29 -3.06 -10.68
C ASN A 262 -10.23 -2.09 -11.87
N VAL A 263 -10.76 -2.52 -13.02
CA VAL A 263 -10.73 -1.72 -14.25
C VAL A 263 -11.52 -0.41 -14.13
N CYS A 264 -12.51 -0.34 -13.23
CA CYS A 264 -13.18 0.93 -12.92
C CYS A 264 -12.19 1.96 -12.36
N GLU A 265 -11.34 1.56 -11.40
CA GLU A 265 -10.28 2.42 -10.85
C GLU A 265 -9.21 2.80 -11.89
N VAL A 266 -8.90 1.90 -12.83
CA VAL A 266 -8.03 2.23 -13.97
C VAL A 266 -8.62 3.39 -14.77
N GLY A 267 -9.91 3.33 -15.10
CA GLY A 267 -10.59 4.40 -15.83
C GLY A 267 -10.65 5.71 -15.06
N VAL A 268 -10.89 5.65 -13.75
CA VAL A 268 -10.87 6.82 -12.87
C VAL A 268 -9.49 7.45 -12.84
N ALA A 269 -8.44 6.64 -12.68
CA ALA A 269 -7.06 7.12 -12.61
C ALA A 269 -6.58 7.71 -13.96
N MET A 270 -7.16 7.26 -15.07
CA MET A 270 -6.95 7.87 -16.39
C MET A 270 -7.69 9.22 -16.58
N GLY A 271 -8.53 9.61 -15.61
CA GLY A 271 -9.24 10.88 -15.58
C GLY A 271 -10.68 10.82 -16.09
N LEU A 272 -11.27 9.63 -16.27
CA LEU A 272 -12.69 9.50 -16.60
C LEU A 272 -13.56 9.58 -15.33
N PRO A 273 -14.77 10.14 -15.37
CA PRO A 273 -15.67 10.14 -14.23
C PRO A 273 -16.06 8.70 -13.83
N ARG A 274 -15.88 8.34 -12.56
CA ARG A 274 -16.19 6.99 -12.01
C ARG A 274 -17.55 6.48 -12.46
N ARG A 275 -18.59 7.32 -12.31
CA ARG A 275 -19.96 7.00 -12.70
C ARG A 275 -20.06 6.56 -14.16
N THR A 276 -19.38 7.27 -15.08
CA THR A 276 -19.41 6.94 -16.51
C THR A 276 -18.68 5.65 -16.82
N VAL A 277 -17.50 5.43 -16.22
CA VAL A 277 -16.74 4.18 -16.41
C VAL A 277 -17.58 3.01 -15.92
N ARG A 278 -18.14 3.12 -14.72
CA ARG A 278 -18.96 2.09 -14.11
C ARG A 278 -20.21 1.75 -14.94
N GLU A 279 -21.01 2.75 -15.31
CA GLU A 279 -22.20 2.53 -16.15
C GLU A 279 -21.81 1.78 -17.44
N TYR A 280 -20.70 2.17 -18.08
CA TYR A 280 -20.22 1.52 -19.29
C TYR A 280 -19.73 0.08 -19.08
N LEU A 281 -19.07 -0.22 -17.95
CA LEU A 281 -18.63 -1.57 -17.61
C LEU A 281 -19.79 -2.50 -17.21
N LEU A 282 -20.92 -1.95 -16.76
CA LEU A 282 -22.12 -2.73 -16.41
C LEU A 282 -23.00 -3.03 -17.63
N GLU A 283 -22.81 -2.32 -18.75
CA GLU A 283 -23.57 -2.49 -20.00
C GLU A 283 -23.07 -3.67 -20.84
N GLY A 284 -23.38 -4.90 -20.42
CA GLY A 284 -23.14 -6.07 -21.28
C GLY A 284 -21.69 -6.58 -21.28
N VAL A 285 -20.77 -5.88 -20.63
CA VAL A 285 -19.33 -6.21 -20.63
C VAL A 285 -19.04 -7.37 -19.68
N SER A 286 -18.27 -8.34 -20.17
CA SER A 286 -17.85 -9.50 -19.37
C SER A 286 -16.94 -9.08 -18.21
N ILE A 287 -16.90 -9.86 -17.12
CA ILE A 287 -16.20 -9.45 -15.88
C ILE A 287 -14.67 -9.60 -15.94
N GLU A 288 -14.16 -10.26 -16.99
CA GLU A 288 -12.73 -10.43 -17.27
C GLU A 288 -12.01 -9.11 -17.58
N ASP A 289 -10.75 -9.01 -17.13
CA ASP A 289 -10.00 -7.76 -17.28
C ASP A 289 -9.75 -7.38 -18.74
N SER A 290 -9.54 -8.36 -19.63
CA SER A 290 -9.35 -8.10 -21.07
C SER A 290 -10.60 -7.45 -21.69
N ALA A 291 -11.79 -7.98 -21.42
CA ALA A 291 -13.06 -7.44 -21.91
C ALA A 291 -13.36 -6.06 -21.31
N GLN A 292 -13.13 -5.88 -20.01
CA GLN A 292 -13.33 -4.60 -19.35
C GLN A 292 -12.33 -3.53 -19.81
N LEU A 293 -11.08 -3.90 -20.06
CA LEU A 293 -10.08 -2.96 -20.60
C LEU A 293 -10.36 -2.59 -22.04
N GLU A 294 -10.83 -3.52 -22.87
CA GLU A 294 -11.29 -3.21 -24.24
C GLU A 294 -12.44 -2.19 -24.21
N ALA A 295 -13.42 -2.39 -23.33
CA ALA A 295 -14.52 -1.46 -23.12
C ALA A 295 -14.00 -0.09 -22.62
N LEU A 296 -13.10 -0.09 -21.64
CA LEU A 296 -12.52 1.14 -21.08
C LEU A 296 -11.73 1.94 -22.13
N VAL A 297 -10.88 1.26 -22.91
CA VAL A 297 -10.10 1.90 -23.99
C VAL A 297 -11.04 2.47 -25.05
N SER A 298 -12.09 1.73 -25.41
CA SER A 298 -13.12 2.21 -26.34
C SER A 298 -13.80 3.48 -25.83
N LEU A 299 -14.24 3.48 -24.56
CA LEU A 299 -14.85 4.64 -23.90
C LEU A 299 -13.90 5.84 -23.85
N TYR A 300 -12.63 5.61 -23.51
CA TYR A 300 -11.62 6.67 -23.44
C TYR A 300 -11.39 7.30 -24.82
N MET A 301 -11.24 6.46 -25.86
CA MET A 301 -11.02 6.92 -27.23
C MET A 301 -12.26 7.63 -27.79
N GLU A 302 -13.46 7.19 -27.44
CA GLU A 302 -14.71 7.88 -27.80
C GLU A 302 -14.76 9.29 -27.20
N LYS A 303 -14.43 9.43 -25.90
CA LYS A 303 -14.51 10.71 -25.19
C LYS A 303 -13.38 11.69 -25.50
N THR A 304 -12.15 11.20 -25.67
CA THR A 304 -10.96 12.07 -25.78
C THR A 304 -10.41 12.18 -27.19
N LYS A 305 -10.63 11.15 -28.02
CA LYS A 305 -10.02 11.01 -29.36
C LYS A 305 -8.49 11.14 -29.35
N ASP A 306 -7.84 10.86 -28.21
CA ASP A 306 -6.42 11.10 -27.99
C ASP A 306 -5.71 9.83 -27.49
N LYS A 307 -5.07 9.12 -28.42
CA LYS A 307 -4.35 7.87 -28.14
C LYS A 307 -3.07 8.11 -27.34
N ASP A 308 -2.35 9.19 -27.63
CA ASP A 308 -1.06 9.45 -26.98
C ASP A 308 -1.28 9.81 -25.50
N ARG A 309 -2.35 10.57 -25.22
CA ARG A 309 -2.78 10.85 -23.86
C ARG A 309 -3.25 9.62 -23.11
N LEU A 310 -3.96 8.68 -23.76
CA LEU A 310 -4.30 7.38 -23.18
C LEU A 310 -3.04 6.66 -22.69
N LEU A 311 -2.04 6.51 -23.56
CA LEU A 311 -0.81 5.79 -23.24
C LEU A 311 0.02 6.51 -22.17
N SER A 312 0.12 7.85 -22.24
CA SER A 312 0.78 8.65 -21.21
C SER A 312 0.13 8.47 -19.85
N ARG A 313 -1.21 8.49 -19.79
CA ARG A 313 -1.95 8.28 -18.54
C ARG A 313 -1.75 6.88 -17.98
N VAL A 314 -1.78 5.86 -18.83
CA VAL A 314 -1.54 4.48 -18.38
C VAL A 314 -0.09 4.30 -17.91
N ALA A 315 0.88 4.95 -18.55
CA ALA A 315 2.28 4.93 -18.12
C ALA A 315 2.53 5.65 -16.78
N GLU A 316 1.66 6.60 -16.40
CA GLU A 316 1.68 7.24 -15.08
C GLU A 316 1.10 6.34 -13.97
N LEU A 317 0.36 5.28 -14.31
CA LEU A 317 -0.27 4.39 -13.33
C LEU A 317 0.74 3.39 -12.77
N SER A 318 0.70 3.20 -11.45
CA SER A 318 1.28 2.02 -10.82
C SER A 318 0.26 0.88 -10.88
N PRO A 319 0.53 -0.24 -11.58
CA PRO A 319 -0.43 -1.36 -11.65
C PRO A 319 -0.81 -1.91 -10.28
N GLN A 320 0.08 -1.81 -9.29
CA GLN A 320 -0.16 -2.31 -7.93
C GLN A 320 -1.34 -1.61 -7.21
N TRP A 321 -1.64 -0.37 -7.58
CA TRP A 321 -2.71 0.41 -6.97
C TRP A 321 -4.11 -0.05 -7.39
N VAL A 322 -4.22 -0.64 -8.58
CA VAL A 322 -5.48 -1.10 -9.18
C VAL A 322 -5.61 -2.62 -9.15
N GLN A 323 -4.59 -3.32 -8.67
CA GLN A 323 -4.62 -4.77 -8.47
C GLN A 323 -5.58 -5.15 -7.34
N LEU A 324 -6.19 -6.32 -7.48
CA LEU A 324 -7.03 -6.94 -6.48
C LEU A 324 -6.21 -7.81 -5.53
N SER A 325 -6.71 -8.02 -4.32
CA SER A 325 -6.14 -9.02 -3.41
C SER A 325 -6.36 -10.44 -3.94
N GLU A 326 -5.63 -11.42 -3.39
CA GLU A 326 -5.83 -12.83 -3.70
C GLU A 326 -7.30 -13.25 -3.45
N ARG A 327 -7.84 -12.90 -2.27
CA ARG A 327 -9.27 -13.09 -1.95
C ARG A 327 -10.20 -12.50 -3.00
N GLY A 328 -9.97 -11.26 -3.43
CA GLY A 328 -10.78 -10.61 -4.45
C GLY A 328 -10.78 -11.39 -5.77
N CYS A 329 -9.60 -11.88 -6.18
CA CYS A 329 -9.47 -12.73 -7.38
C CYS A 329 -10.23 -14.06 -7.21
N LEU A 330 -10.15 -14.70 -6.04
CA LEU A 330 -10.85 -15.96 -5.77
C LEU A 330 -12.38 -15.79 -5.71
N LEU A 331 -12.87 -14.69 -5.12
CA LEU A 331 -14.30 -14.36 -5.07
C LEU A 331 -14.85 -14.12 -6.48
N LEU A 332 -14.10 -13.41 -7.33
CA LEU A 332 -14.47 -13.20 -8.73
C LEU A 332 -14.44 -14.50 -9.54
N ARG A 333 -13.50 -15.41 -9.26
CA ARG A 333 -13.49 -16.76 -9.84
C ARG A 333 -14.71 -17.59 -9.40
N LEU A 334 -15.13 -17.48 -8.15
CA LEU A 334 -16.36 -18.12 -7.66
C LEU A 334 -17.59 -17.55 -8.38
N LEU A 335 -17.61 -16.24 -8.59
CA LEU A 335 -18.67 -15.55 -9.33
C LEU A 335 -18.73 -15.94 -10.82
N GLN A 336 -17.58 -16.12 -11.48
CA GLN A 336 -17.51 -16.66 -12.85
C GLN A 336 -18.11 -18.07 -12.96
N GLN A 337 -18.02 -18.89 -11.91
CA GLN A 337 -18.68 -20.20 -11.89
C GLN A 337 -20.20 -20.06 -11.83
N ALA A 338 -20.73 -19.13 -11.01
CA ALA A 338 -22.15 -18.81 -11.02
C ALA A 338 -22.61 -18.31 -12.41
N GLU A 339 -21.83 -17.45 -13.05
CA GLU A 339 -22.09 -17.00 -14.41
C GLU A 339 -22.13 -18.14 -15.43
N THR A 340 -21.15 -19.06 -15.36
CA THR A 340 -21.06 -20.23 -16.24
C THR A 340 -22.28 -21.14 -16.05
N LEU A 341 -22.68 -21.36 -14.80
CA LEU A 341 -23.90 -22.09 -14.49
C LEU A 341 -25.09 -21.36 -15.13
N LEU A 342 -25.29 -20.07 -14.87
CA LEU A 342 -26.39 -19.27 -15.42
C LEU A 342 -26.48 -19.37 -16.96
N ARG A 343 -25.35 -19.25 -17.65
CA ARG A 343 -25.28 -19.35 -19.13
C ARG A 343 -25.55 -20.75 -19.67
N SER A 344 -25.39 -21.81 -18.87
CA SER A 344 -25.70 -23.18 -19.30
C SER A 344 -27.19 -23.44 -19.53
N GLY A 345 -28.07 -22.53 -19.07
CA GLY A 345 -29.51 -22.57 -19.34
C GLY A 345 -30.28 -23.64 -18.55
N ILE A 346 -29.66 -24.28 -17.55
CA ILE A 346 -30.27 -25.35 -16.73
C ILE A 346 -31.15 -24.77 -15.60
N HIS A 347 -31.26 -23.44 -15.48
CA HIS A 347 -32.01 -22.78 -14.41
C HIS A 347 -33.49 -22.68 -14.77
N SER A 348 -34.34 -23.15 -13.87
CA SER A 348 -35.78 -22.92 -14.01
C SER A 348 -36.11 -21.50 -13.55
N HIS A 349 -36.71 -20.70 -14.43
CA HIS A 349 -37.26 -19.36 -14.11
C HIS A 349 -38.48 -19.41 -13.17
N LEU A 350 -38.72 -20.55 -12.53
CA LEU A 350 -39.88 -20.76 -11.67
C LEU A 350 -39.58 -20.13 -10.31
N HIS A 351 -40.04 -18.88 -10.19
CA HIS A 351 -40.16 -18.12 -8.97
C HIS A 351 -40.70 -18.94 -7.81
N SER A 352 -39.95 -18.93 -6.71
CA SER A 352 -40.49 -18.95 -5.35
C SER A 352 -39.39 -18.51 -4.39
N TRP A 353 -39.13 -17.20 -4.34
CA TRP A 353 -38.50 -16.57 -3.17
C TRP A 353 -39.31 -16.86 -1.89
N ASP A 354 -40.59 -17.23 -2.04
CA ASP A 354 -41.50 -17.55 -0.96
C ASP A 354 -41.07 -18.76 -0.10
N HIS A 355 -40.19 -19.64 -0.56
CA HIS A 355 -39.65 -20.71 0.29
C HIS A 355 -38.60 -20.22 1.31
N LEU A 356 -38.05 -19.02 1.13
CA LEU A 356 -37.14 -18.38 2.10
C LEU A 356 -37.89 -17.45 3.08
N HIS A 357 -39.15 -17.12 2.79
CA HIS A 357 -39.97 -16.24 3.62
C HIS A 357 -40.65 -16.95 4.80
N ASP A 358 -40.72 -18.30 4.81
CA ASP A 358 -41.27 -19.01 5.95
C ASP A 358 -40.20 -19.30 7.01
N GLN A 359 -40.37 -18.56 8.11
CA GLN A 359 -39.53 -18.51 9.29
C GLN A 359 -39.33 -19.93 9.86
N ASP A 360 -38.10 -20.25 10.24
CA ASP A 360 -37.62 -21.51 10.87
C ASP A 360 -37.11 -22.68 10.01
N HIS A 361 -37.27 -22.71 8.68
CA HIS A 361 -36.88 -23.89 7.88
C HIS A 361 -35.51 -23.85 7.18
N LEU A 362 -34.77 -22.73 7.23
CA LEU A 362 -33.35 -22.68 6.86
C LEU A 362 -32.42 -23.47 7.81
N ARG A 363 -32.97 -24.16 8.81
CA ARG A 363 -32.22 -24.84 9.87
C ARG A 363 -31.57 -26.16 9.46
N SER A 364 -31.79 -26.63 8.23
CA SER A 364 -31.04 -27.74 7.65
C SER A 364 -31.09 -27.65 6.12
N TRP A 365 -29.92 -27.63 5.48
CA TRP A 365 -29.79 -27.78 4.02
C TRP A 365 -30.36 -29.13 3.51
N ASP A 366 -30.75 -30.03 4.41
CA ASP A 366 -31.32 -31.34 4.10
C ASP A 366 -32.82 -31.32 3.73
N HIS A 367 -33.49 -30.15 3.69
CA HIS A 367 -34.96 -30.08 3.52
C HIS A 367 -35.46 -29.40 2.23
N LEU A 368 -34.58 -29.06 1.29
CA LEU A 368 -34.98 -28.57 -0.03
C LEU A 368 -35.21 -29.76 -1.00
N CYS A 369 -36.40 -29.83 -1.60
CA CYS A 369 -36.91 -30.91 -2.47
C CYS A 369 -35.86 -31.51 -3.43
N PRO A 370 -35.62 -32.82 -3.49
CA PRO A 370 -34.59 -33.41 -4.36
C PRO A 370 -34.75 -33.16 -5.87
N ASP A 371 -35.86 -32.56 -6.31
CA ASP A 371 -36.16 -32.25 -7.72
C ASP A 371 -35.70 -30.84 -8.19
N ASP A 372 -35.18 -29.96 -7.32
CA ASP A 372 -34.53 -28.73 -7.83
C ASP A 372 -33.20 -29.09 -8.48
N SER A 373 -32.97 -28.53 -9.67
CA SER A 373 -31.68 -28.62 -10.35
C SER A 373 -30.54 -28.26 -9.39
N THR A 374 -29.55 -29.15 -9.26
CA THR A 374 -28.35 -28.96 -8.42
C THR A 374 -27.66 -27.62 -8.70
N ASP A 375 -27.79 -27.12 -9.91
CA ASP A 375 -27.12 -25.93 -10.42
C ASP A 375 -27.75 -24.65 -9.87
N GLN A 376 -29.08 -24.56 -9.77
CA GLN A 376 -29.77 -23.39 -9.21
C GLN A 376 -29.44 -23.21 -7.72
N ARG A 377 -29.37 -24.31 -6.96
CA ARG A 377 -28.92 -24.29 -5.56
C ARG A 377 -27.49 -23.80 -5.41
N THR A 378 -26.63 -24.24 -6.32
CA THR A 378 -25.22 -23.88 -6.34
C THR A 378 -25.05 -22.38 -6.62
N VAL A 379 -25.79 -21.81 -7.58
CA VAL A 379 -25.77 -20.37 -7.87
C VAL A 379 -26.19 -19.53 -6.65
N TRP A 380 -27.31 -19.87 -6.01
CA TRP A 380 -27.77 -19.14 -4.83
C TRP A 380 -26.85 -19.30 -3.62
N ALA A 381 -26.23 -20.46 -3.45
CA ALA A 381 -25.20 -20.67 -2.44
C ALA A 381 -23.97 -19.79 -2.69
N ILE A 382 -23.55 -19.65 -3.96
CA ILE A 382 -22.47 -18.74 -4.37
C ILE A 382 -22.85 -17.29 -4.03
N PHE A 383 -24.01 -16.80 -4.48
CA PHE A 383 -24.44 -15.44 -4.17
C PHE A 383 -24.52 -15.18 -2.66
N SER A 384 -25.10 -16.10 -1.90
CA SER A 384 -25.18 -15.99 -0.44
C SER A 384 -23.79 -15.91 0.20
N PHE A 385 -22.85 -16.76 -0.23
CA PHE A 385 -21.47 -16.72 0.26
C PHE A 385 -20.79 -15.37 -0.04
N LEU A 386 -20.95 -14.85 -1.25
CA LEU A 386 -20.36 -13.57 -1.66
C LEU A 386 -20.89 -12.41 -0.82
N ILE A 387 -22.19 -12.40 -0.49
CA ILE A 387 -22.78 -11.37 0.39
C ILE A 387 -22.25 -11.49 1.82
N TRP A 388 -22.10 -12.70 2.36
CA TRP A 388 -21.45 -12.90 3.66
C TRP A 388 -20.02 -12.36 3.67
N ASP A 389 -19.28 -12.53 2.57
CA ASP A 389 -17.93 -11.96 2.45
C ASP A 389 -17.95 -10.43 2.47
N CYS A 390 -18.85 -9.81 1.69
CA CYS A 390 -19.04 -8.38 1.69
C CYS A 390 -19.38 -7.86 3.11
N MET A 391 -20.26 -8.56 3.84
CA MET A 391 -20.61 -8.20 5.22
C MET A 391 -19.40 -8.27 6.16
N ALA A 392 -18.55 -9.29 6.03
CA ALA A 392 -17.31 -9.40 6.80
C ALA A 392 -16.32 -8.26 6.50
N GLU A 393 -16.34 -7.68 5.31
CA GLU A 393 -15.48 -6.55 4.94
C GLU A 393 -16.04 -5.19 5.39
N VAL A 394 -17.37 -5.00 5.39
CA VAL A 394 -17.93 -3.64 5.55
C VAL A 394 -18.58 -3.35 6.90
N LEU A 395 -19.04 -4.37 7.63
CA LEU A 395 -19.76 -4.16 8.90
C LEU A 395 -18.80 -4.23 10.09
N GLU A 396 -18.86 -3.27 11.02
CA GLU A 396 -18.10 -3.34 12.28
C GLU A 396 -18.44 -4.62 13.05
N GLU A 397 -19.73 -4.97 13.11
CA GLU A 397 -20.23 -6.16 13.78
C GLU A 397 -21.20 -6.92 12.87
N PRO A 398 -20.71 -7.74 11.93
CA PRO A 398 -21.58 -8.55 11.09
C PRO A 398 -22.34 -9.55 11.96
N GLU A 399 -23.65 -9.64 11.74
CA GLU A 399 -24.52 -10.57 12.46
C GLU A 399 -24.07 -12.01 12.20
N ALA A 400 -24.09 -12.85 13.24
CA ALA A 400 -23.79 -14.27 13.08
C ALA A 400 -24.84 -14.99 12.22
N LYS A 401 -26.06 -14.45 12.21
CA LYS A 401 -27.20 -14.89 11.42
C LYS A 401 -28.02 -13.67 11.01
N PRO A 402 -27.83 -13.15 9.80
CA PRO A 402 -28.60 -12.01 9.33
C PRO A 402 -30.09 -12.33 9.36
N SER A 403 -30.85 -11.51 10.08
CA SER A 403 -32.31 -11.59 10.05
C SER A 403 -32.81 -11.17 8.66
N GLY A 404 -33.84 -11.84 8.12
CA GLY A 404 -34.44 -11.47 6.83
C GLY A 404 -33.79 -12.05 5.57
N GLY A 405 -32.90 -13.03 5.69
CA GLY A 405 -32.28 -13.68 4.53
C GLY A 405 -31.39 -12.73 3.72
N ILE A 406 -31.29 -12.94 2.41
CA ILE A 406 -30.37 -12.17 1.55
C ILE A 406 -30.78 -10.68 1.43
N LEU A 407 -32.07 -10.37 1.50
CA LEU A 407 -32.58 -8.99 1.49
C LEU A 407 -32.21 -8.27 2.79
N GLY A 408 -32.36 -8.92 3.94
CA GLY A 408 -31.89 -8.37 5.21
C GLY A 408 -30.38 -8.13 5.24
N MET A 409 -29.59 -8.99 4.57
CA MET A 409 -28.16 -8.73 4.37
C MET A 409 -27.92 -7.48 3.50
N MET A 410 -28.69 -7.29 2.43
CA MET A 410 -28.58 -6.09 1.57
C MET A 410 -28.92 -4.80 2.30
N GLU A 411 -29.94 -4.82 3.16
CA GLU A 411 -30.30 -3.69 4.02
C GLU A 411 -29.13 -3.31 4.94
N GLN A 412 -28.48 -4.31 5.57
CA GLN A 412 -27.29 -4.08 6.41
C GLN A 412 -26.12 -3.51 5.61
N LEU A 413 -25.85 -4.05 4.41
CA LEU A 413 -24.82 -3.54 3.51
C LEU A 413 -25.08 -2.09 3.09
N SER A 414 -26.33 -1.75 2.78
CA SER A 414 -26.76 -0.39 2.41
C SER A 414 -26.57 0.60 3.56
N ALA A 415 -26.93 0.20 4.77
CA ALA A 415 -26.75 1.01 5.98
C ALA A 415 -25.27 1.29 6.32
N SER A 416 -24.33 0.44 5.86
CA SER A 416 -22.90 0.63 6.12
C SER A 416 -22.30 1.89 5.48
N GLY A 417 -22.88 2.35 4.36
CA GLY A 417 -22.36 3.48 3.58
C GLY A 417 -20.96 3.27 2.96
N ARG A 418 -20.43 2.03 3.00
CA ARG A 418 -19.15 1.64 2.40
C ARG A 418 -19.27 1.12 0.97
N ILE A 419 -20.43 0.55 0.61
CA ILE A 419 -20.75 0.14 -0.75
C ILE A 419 -21.61 1.23 -1.39
N GLU A 420 -21.40 1.49 -2.68
CA GLU A 420 -22.20 2.48 -3.40
C GLU A 420 -23.67 2.03 -3.47
N GLY A 421 -24.57 2.79 -2.82
CA GLY A 421 -26.00 2.50 -2.76
C GLY A 421 -26.66 2.13 -4.10
N PRO A 422 -26.34 2.79 -5.23
CA PRO A 422 -26.87 2.41 -6.54
C PRO A 422 -26.54 0.98 -6.98
N LEU A 423 -25.35 0.45 -6.63
CA LEU A 423 -24.98 -0.93 -6.95
C LEU A 423 -25.81 -1.93 -6.15
N LEU A 424 -26.04 -1.65 -4.86
CA LEU A 424 -26.87 -2.51 -4.02
C LEU A 424 -28.33 -2.53 -4.48
N GLN A 425 -28.86 -1.37 -4.86
CA GLN A 425 -30.21 -1.25 -5.43
C GLN A 425 -30.35 -2.03 -6.74
N GLU A 426 -29.33 -1.98 -7.60
CA GLU A 426 -29.34 -2.74 -8.85
C GLU A 426 -29.27 -4.25 -8.61
N ILE A 427 -28.50 -4.73 -7.63
CA ILE A 427 -28.49 -6.15 -7.24
C ILE A 427 -29.87 -6.57 -6.71
N GLU A 428 -30.44 -5.78 -5.80
CA GLU A 428 -31.77 -6.04 -5.24
C GLU A 428 -32.84 -6.13 -6.34
N GLN A 429 -32.81 -5.19 -7.29
CA GLN A 429 -33.70 -5.21 -8.45
C GLN A 429 -33.51 -6.46 -9.31
N CYS A 430 -32.26 -6.77 -9.68
CA CYS A 430 -31.92 -7.93 -10.50
C CYS A 430 -32.39 -9.25 -9.88
N TRP A 431 -32.28 -9.38 -8.56
CA TRP A 431 -32.71 -10.57 -7.82
C TRP A 431 -34.22 -10.64 -7.66
N THR A 432 -34.88 -9.48 -7.49
CA THR A 432 -36.35 -9.39 -7.48
C THR A 432 -36.94 -9.83 -8.83
N GLU A 433 -36.33 -9.38 -9.94
CA GLU A 433 -36.73 -9.75 -11.31
C GLU A 433 -36.46 -11.24 -11.59
N GLY A 434 -35.27 -11.74 -11.23
CA GLY A 434 -34.96 -13.18 -11.14
C GLY A 434 -34.88 -13.94 -12.48
N ASP A 435 -35.09 -13.29 -13.62
CA ASP A 435 -34.87 -13.89 -14.94
C ASP A 435 -33.36 -14.04 -15.25
N ALA A 436 -33.01 -14.77 -16.32
CA ALA A 436 -31.60 -15.04 -16.63
C ALA A 436 -30.81 -13.77 -16.96
N GLU A 437 -31.41 -12.79 -17.64
CA GLU A 437 -30.72 -11.55 -18.01
C GLU A 437 -30.45 -10.71 -16.75
N SER A 438 -31.44 -10.62 -15.87
CA SER A 438 -31.34 -9.95 -14.57
C SER A 438 -30.31 -10.63 -13.65
N LEU A 439 -30.28 -11.96 -13.58
CA LEU A 439 -29.26 -12.68 -12.81
C LEU A 439 -27.85 -12.49 -13.40
N LEU A 440 -27.70 -12.48 -14.73
CA LEU A 440 -26.43 -12.15 -15.38
C LEU A 440 -26.03 -10.68 -15.16
N GLN A 441 -26.99 -9.77 -15.06
CA GLN A 441 -26.70 -8.39 -14.67
C GLN A 441 -26.20 -8.34 -13.23
N SER A 442 -26.83 -9.06 -12.30
CA SER A 442 -26.38 -9.13 -10.91
C SER A 442 -24.94 -9.63 -10.76
N VAL A 443 -24.48 -10.53 -11.65
CA VAL A 443 -23.08 -10.96 -11.72
C VAL A 443 -22.15 -9.78 -12.00
N ARG A 444 -22.45 -8.94 -13.00
CA ARG A 444 -21.62 -7.77 -13.33
C ARG A 444 -21.59 -6.75 -12.18
N VAL A 445 -22.74 -6.51 -11.56
CA VAL A 445 -22.87 -5.56 -10.46
C VAL A 445 -22.13 -6.05 -9.21
N LEU A 446 -22.29 -7.33 -8.84
CA LEU A 446 -21.54 -7.95 -7.75
C LEU A 446 -20.03 -7.96 -8.03
N ALA A 447 -19.62 -8.23 -9.27
CA ALA A 447 -18.20 -8.18 -9.63
C ALA A 447 -17.62 -6.79 -9.36
N GLN A 448 -18.34 -5.71 -9.68
CA GLN A 448 -17.88 -4.36 -9.36
C GLN A 448 -17.80 -4.11 -7.85
N VAL A 449 -18.79 -4.58 -7.07
CA VAL A 449 -18.76 -4.48 -5.60
C VAL A 449 -17.53 -5.21 -5.02
N LEU A 450 -17.26 -6.43 -5.47
CA LEU A 450 -16.10 -7.21 -5.03
C LEU A 450 -14.78 -6.55 -5.42
N LYS A 451 -14.68 -6.00 -6.64
CA LYS A 451 -13.50 -5.25 -7.11
C LYS A 451 -13.24 -4.00 -6.25
N ASP A 452 -14.28 -3.34 -5.78
CA ASP A 452 -14.17 -2.14 -4.93
C ASP A 452 -13.77 -2.47 -3.48
N LEU A 453 -14.21 -3.61 -2.96
CA LEU A 453 -13.95 -4.03 -1.58
C LEU A 453 -12.60 -4.73 -1.37
N HIS A 454 -12.00 -5.33 -2.41
CA HIS A 454 -10.79 -6.14 -2.28
C HIS A 454 -9.58 -5.62 -3.08
N PRO A 455 -9.10 -4.38 -2.85
CA PRO A 455 -7.85 -3.94 -3.43
C PRO A 455 -6.65 -4.70 -2.82
N HIS A 456 -5.60 -4.87 -3.62
CA HIS A 456 -4.35 -5.53 -3.21
C HIS A 456 -3.64 -4.74 -2.11
N GLN A 457 -3.49 -3.44 -2.31
CA GLN A 457 -2.87 -2.54 -1.34
C GLN A 457 -3.94 -1.96 -0.40
N GLU A 458 -3.62 -1.93 0.89
CA GLU A 458 -4.35 -1.07 1.83
C GLU A 458 -4.09 0.39 1.48
N GLY A 459 -5.03 0.97 0.76
CA GLY A 459 -5.01 2.37 0.36
C GLY A 459 -5.99 3.19 1.17
N LEU A 460 -5.76 4.49 1.20
CA LEU A 460 -6.78 5.45 1.59
C LEU A 460 -7.55 5.84 0.33
N GLN A 461 -8.85 5.56 0.30
CA GLN A 461 -9.75 6.09 -0.71
C GLN A 461 -9.93 7.58 -0.47
N LEU A 462 -9.51 8.39 -1.42
CA LEU A 462 -9.66 9.84 -1.40
C LEU A 462 -10.94 10.24 -2.13
N SER A 463 -11.79 11.05 -1.49
CA SER A 463 -12.93 11.65 -2.18
C SER A 463 -12.47 12.65 -3.24
N SER A 464 -13.34 12.98 -4.18
CA SER A 464 -13.15 14.20 -5.00
C SER A 464 -12.98 15.42 -4.09
N SER A 465 -12.04 16.31 -4.43
CA SER A 465 -11.78 17.51 -3.62
C SER A 465 -12.95 18.49 -3.66
N VAL A 466 -13.40 18.95 -2.49
CA VAL A 466 -14.32 20.08 -2.33
C VAL A 466 -13.57 21.22 -1.64
N GLU A 467 -13.27 22.31 -2.35
CA GLU A 467 -12.46 23.44 -1.83
C GLU A 467 -11.09 22.99 -1.26
N GLY A 468 -10.41 22.06 -1.95
CA GLY A 468 -9.12 21.51 -1.52
C GLY A 468 -9.21 20.46 -0.41
N LEU A 469 -10.41 20.14 0.10
CA LEU A 469 -10.63 19.11 1.10
C LEU A 469 -10.86 17.75 0.46
N PHE A 470 -10.02 16.78 0.82
CA PHE A 470 -10.13 15.37 0.48
C PHE A 470 -10.55 14.59 1.73
N SER A 471 -11.74 13.99 1.73
CA SER A 471 -12.13 13.03 2.76
C SER A 471 -11.37 11.74 2.51
N CYS A 472 -10.80 11.16 3.56
CA CYS A 472 -10.03 9.93 3.50
C CYS A 472 -10.84 8.81 4.15
N ARG A 473 -10.93 7.66 3.48
CA ARG A 473 -11.52 6.44 4.05
C ARG A 473 -10.55 5.28 3.86
N PRO A 474 -10.22 4.52 4.91
CA PRO A 474 -9.49 3.27 4.74
C PRO A 474 -10.24 2.34 3.79
N SER A 475 -9.55 1.76 2.81
CA SER A 475 -10.16 0.81 1.87
C SER A 475 -10.70 -0.44 2.57
N ARG A 476 -10.02 -0.89 3.63
CA ARG A 476 -10.44 -2.01 4.48
C ARG A 476 -10.90 -1.53 5.85
N LEU A 477 -11.91 -2.20 6.36
CA LEU A 477 -12.33 -2.01 7.74
C LEU A 477 -11.35 -2.73 8.67
N HIS A 478 -10.84 -2.02 9.65
CA HIS A 478 -9.98 -2.56 10.68
C HIS A 478 -10.70 -2.41 12.02
N ARG A 479 -10.82 -3.51 12.78
CA ARG A 479 -11.57 -3.55 14.04
C ARG A 479 -10.57 -3.61 15.20
N VAL A 480 -10.58 -2.55 15.99
CA VAL A 480 -9.80 -2.49 17.24
C VAL A 480 -10.48 -3.35 18.30
N THR A 481 -9.74 -4.33 18.83
CA THR A 481 -10.17 -5.34 19.80
C THR A 481 -9.22 -5.37 21.00
N SER A 482 -9.50 -6.22 21.98
CA SER A 482 -8.61 -6.49 23.13
C SER A 482 -7.58 -7.59 22.87
N PHE A 483 -7.67 -8.23 21.71
CA PHE A 483 -6.89 -9.42 21.38
C PHE A 483 -5.39 -9.10 21.36
N GLN A 484 -4.57 -9.87 22.06
CA GLN A 484 -3.12 -9.61 22.10
C GLN A 484 -2.34 -10.40 21.04
N GLY A 485 -3.01 -11.32 20.34
CA GLY A 485 -2.36 -12.33 19.51
C GLY A 485 -1.84 -13.53 20.30
N VAL A 486 -1.26 -14.45 19.57
CA VAL A 486 -0.73 -15.74 20.01
C VAL A 486 0.65 -15.89 19.42
N SER A 487 1.61 -16.37 20.23
CA SER A 487 2.97 -16.59 19.73
C SER A 487 2.99 -17.58 18.56
N SER A 488 3.82 -17.29 17.55
CA SER A 488 4.00 -18.13 16.35
C SER A 488 4.37 -19.58 16.69
N ARG A 489 5.08 -19.80 17.82
CA ARG A 489 5.41 -21.14 18.30
C ARG A 489 4.16 -21.95 18.68
N VAL A 490 3.19 -21.32 19.34
CA VAL A 490 1.95 -21.98 19.76
C VAL A 490 1.06 -22.27 18.55
N ILE A 491 0.95 -21.32 17.62
CA ILE A 491 0.24 -21.51 16.34
C ILE A 491 0.83 -22.71 15.58
N ARG A 492 2.15 -22.73 15.37
CA ARG A 492 2.84 -23.86 14.71
C ARG A 492 2.61 -25.19 15.43
N LYS A 493 2.64 -25.19 16.77
CA LYS A 493 2.39 -26.40 17.57
C LYS A 493 0.98 -26.94 17.33
N ALA A 494 -0.03 -26.08 17.33
CA ALA A 494 -1.42 -26.46 17.10
C ALA A 494 -1.66 -27.02 15.68
N LEU A 495 -0.97 -26.47 14.68
CA LEU A 495 -1.05 -26.96 13.29
C LEU A 495 -0.27 -28.27 13.09
N SER A 496 0.88 -28.42 13.76
CA SER A 496 1.77 -29.59 13.59
C SER A 496 1.25 -30.89 14.24
N SER A 497 0.31 -30.82 15.19
CA SER A 497 -0.24 -32.00 15.87
C SER A 497 -1.20 -32.81 14.98
N MET A 498 -1.24 -32.53 13.67
CA MET A 498 -2.12 -33.20 12.71
C MET A 498 -1.39 -34.41 12.11
N VAL A 499 -1.85 -35.60 12.46
CA VAL A 499 -1.55 -36.81 11.68
C VAL A 499 -2.69 -36.93 10.67
N PRO A 500 -2.44 -36.90 9.35
CA PRO A 500 -3.47 -37.13 8.36
C PRO A 500 -4.11 -38.50 8.64
N SER A 501 -5.43 -38.54 8.85
CA SER A 501 -6.14 -39.81 8.97
C SER A 501 -6.10 -40.51 7.60
N THR A 502 -5.30 -41.56 7.49
CA THR A 502 -5.15 -42.37 6.26
C THR A 502 -6.33 -43.32 6.03
N SER A 503 -7.36 -43.29 6.87
CA SER A 503 -8.28 -44.41 7.05
C SER A 503 -9.61 -44.33 6.29
N ASP A 504 -9.88 -43.27 5.53
CA ASP A 504 -11.20 -43.12 4.88
C ASP A 504 -11.11 -43.14 3.35
N HIS A 505 -11.02 -44.33 2.75
CA HIS A 505 -10.86 -44.54 1.31
C HIS A 505 -12.06 -44.06 0.47
N ASP A 506 -13.23 -43.86 1.07
CA ASP A 506 -14.47 -43.51 0.35
C ASP A 506 -14.78 -41.99 0.29
N ALA A 507 -14.03 -41.14 1.00
CA ALA A 507 -14.26 -39.69 0.96
C ALA A 507 -13.67 -39.03 -0.30
N THR A 508 -14.44 -38.16 -0.95
CA THR A 508 -13.94 -37.32 -2.06
C THR A 508 -12.77 -36.45 -1.59
N LEU A 509 -11.83 -36.14 -2.49
CA LEU A 509 -10.66 -35.31 -2.15
C LEU A 509 -11.09 -33.98 -1.49
N LEU A 510 -12.16 -33.37 -2.00
CA LEU A 510 -12.73 -32.13 -1.48
C LEU A 510 -13.28 -32.27 -0.06
N ALA A 511 -13.97 -33.39 0.25
CA ALA A 511 -14.46 -33.67 1.59
C ALA A 511 -13.32 -33.84 2.61
N ARG A 512 -12.23 -34.51 2.21
CA ARG A 512 -11.03 -34.65 3.06
C ARG A 512 -10.37 -33.30 3.33
N GLN A 513 -10.19 -32.48 2.29
CA GLN A 513 -9.62 -31.12 2.42
C GLN A 513 -10.47 -30.22 3.31
N TYR A 514 -11.79 -30.28 3.18
CA TYR A 514 -12.71 -29.51 4.02
C TYR A 514 -12.65 -29.94 5.49
N LEU A 515 -12.67 -31.25 5.76
CA LEU A 515 -12.51 -31.78 7.11
C LEU A 515 -11.19 -31.30 7.74
N GLU A 516 -10.09 -31.38 6.99
CA GLU A 516 -8.79 -30.89 7.42
C GLU A 516 -8.79 -29.40 7.77
N ALA A 517 -9.40 -28.56 6.92
CA ALA A 517 -9.53 -27.13 7.19
C ALA A 517 -10.32 -26.87 8.49
N CYS A 518 -11.47 -27.53 8.67
CA CYS A 518 -12.28 -27.42 9.87
C CYS A 518 -11.53 -27.84 11.14
N VAL A 519 -10.75 -28.92 11.09
CA VAL A 519 -9.94 -29.38 12.22
C VAL A 519 -8.82 -28.38 12.55
N ARG A 520 -8.17 -27.81 11.53
CA ARG A 520 -7.15 -26.77 11.73
C ARG A 520 -7.76 -25.52 12.37
N ILE A 521 -8.93 -25.08 11.91
CA ILE A 521 -9.68 -23.97 12.53
C ILE A 521 -9.97 -24.28 14.00
N ALA A 522 -10.56 -25.44 14.31
CA ALA A 522 -10.89 -25.83 15.67
C ALA A 522 -9.67 -25.73 16.61
N ARG A 523 -8.52 -26.25 16.18
CA ARG A 523 -7.27 -26.22 16.97
C ARG A 523 -6.72 -24.82 17.14
N LEU A 524 -6.79 -23.97 16.12
CA LEU A 524 -6.38 -22.58 16.23
C LEU A 524 -7.26 -21.80 17.21
N LEU A 525 -8.57 -22.06 17.21
CA LEU A 525 -9.48 -21.44 18.18
C LEU A 525 -9.26 -21.94 19.62
N GLU A 526 -8.95 -23.23 19.80
CA GLU A 526 -8.58 -23.79 21.11
C GLU A 526 -7.29 -23.18 21.68
N VAL A 527 -6.41 -22.67 20.84
CA VAL A 527 -5.23 -21.92 21.29
C VAL A 527 -5.60 -20.56 21.86
N VAL A 528 -6.57 -19.87 21.25
CA VAL A 528 -7.06 -18.57 21.72
C VAL A 528 -7.82 -18.73 23.04
N GLN A 529 -8.69 -19.73 23.11
CA GLN A 529 -9.46 -20.03 24.31
C GLN A 529 -9.31 -21.51 24.67
N PRO A 530 -8.32 -21.86 25.52
CA PRO A 530 -8.12 -23.23 25.97
C PRO A 530 -9.39 -23.77 26.65
N THR A 531 -10.01 -24.76 26.02
CA THR A 531 -11.08 -25.53 26.63
C THR A 531 -10.49 -26.43 27.73
N ARG A 532 -11.27 -26.71 28.79
CA ARG A 532 -10.82 -27.59 29.89
C ARG A 532 -10.52 -29.03 29.43
N THR A 533 -11.05 -29.41 28.27
CA THR A 533 -10.92 -30.73 27.66
C THR A 533 -10.39 -30.59 26.25
N THR A 534 -9.17 -31.05 26.00
CA THR A 534 -8.63 -31.19 24.64
C THR A 534 -9.46 -32.22 23.89
N ILE A 535 -10.12 -31.82 22.80
CA ILE A 535 -10.93 -32.73 22.00
C ILE A 535 -10.03 -33.39 20.95
N ASP A 536 -10.06 -34.71 20.89
CA ASP A 536 -9.40 -35.45 19.82
C ASP A 536 -10.30 -35.52 18.58
N PHE A 537 -9.91 -34.81 17.52
CA PHE A 537 -10.58 -34.82 16.23
C PHE A 537 -10.11 -35.92 15.27
N SER A 538 -9.18 -36.81 15.69
CA SER A 538 -8.55 -37.82 14.82
C SER A 538 -9.54 -38.66 14.01
N ASN A 539 -10.72 -38.95 14.57
CA ASN A 539 -11.80 -39.73 13.95
C ASN A 539 -13.16 -39.01 13.97
N ALA A 540 -13.17 -37.68 14.12
CA ALA A 540 -14.42 -36.92 14.21
C ALA A 540 -15.08 -36.77 12.84
N LYS A 541 -16.41 -36.96 12.78
CA LYS A 541 -17.20 -36.60 11.60
C LYS A 541 -17.19 -35.08 11.41
N VAL A 542 -17.25 -34.61 10.16
CA VAL A 542 -17.33 -33.18 9.82
C VAL A 542 -18.35 -32.43 10.67
N ALA A 543 -19.58 -32.97 10.82
CA ALA A 543 -20.63 -32.36 11.62
C ALA A 543 -20.25 -32.13 13.09
N ALA A 544 -19.48 -33.05 13.69
CA ALA A 544 -19.02 -32.90 15.07
C ALA A 544 -17.95 -31.80 15.19
N VAL A 545 -17.04 -31.73 14.21
CA VAL A 545 -16.01 -30.67 14.15
C VAL A 545 -16.66 -29.30 13.96
N THR A 546 -17.60 -29.17 13.01
CA THR A 546 -18.26 -27.88 12.74
C THR A 546 -19.14 -27.43 13.91
N GLN A 547 -19.82 -28.35 14.59
CA GLN A 547 -20.57 -28.03 15.81
C GLN A 547 -19.66 -27.54 16.94
N HIS A 548 -18.48 -28.16 17.11
CA HIS A 548 -17.49 -27.69 18.07
C HIS A 548 -16.98 -26.28 17.74
N VAL A 549 -16.63 -26.02 16.47
CA VAL A 549 -16.18 -24.67 16.06
C VAL A 549 -17.28 -23.63 16.33
N ARG A 550 -18.55 -23.92 15.99
CA ARG A 550 -19.69 -23.03 16.30
C ARG A 550 -19.81 -22.76 17.80
N PHE A 551 -19.64 -23.80 18.62
CA PHE A 551 -19.68 -23.67 20.07
C PHE A 551 -18.54 -22.77 20.59
N VAL A 552 -17.31 -22.98 20.13
CA VAL A 552 -16.16 -22.18 20.55
C VAL A 552 -16.35 -20.71 20.15
N LEU A 553 -16.77 -20.42 18.92
CA LEU A 553 -17.04 -19.06 18.43
C LEU A 553 -18.20 -18.35 19.13
N SER A 554 -19.06 -19.09 19.85
CA SER A 554 -20.14 -18.50 20.66
C SER A 554 -19.69 -18.01 22.04
N ASN A 555 -18.45 -18.33 22.44
CA ASN A 555 -17.93 -17.93 23.74
C ASN A 555 -17.59 -16.43 23.78
N PRO A 556 -17.59 -15.80 24.99
CA PRO A 556 -17.27 -14.38 25.15
C PRO A 556 -15.88 -13.96 24.62
N ALA A 557 -14.91 -14.88 24.57
CA ALA A 557 -13.59 -14.61 24.01
C ALA A 557 -13.60 -14.24 22.52
N PHE A 558 -14.70 -14.53 21.83
CA PHE A 558 -14.90 -14.24 20.41
C PHE A 558 -16.04 -13.22 20.20
N ASN A 559 -16.31 -12.36 21.18
CA ASN A 559 -17.19 -11.21 20.96
C ASN A 559 -16.46 -10.10 20.17
N SER A 560 -17.19 -9.09 19.70
CA SER A 560 -16.64 -7.99 18.88
C SER A 560 -15.61 -7.11 19.59
N GLU A 561 -15.62 -7.09 20.92
CA GLU A 561 -14.61 -6.37 21.70
C GLU A 561 -13.30 -7.16 21.86
N SER A 562 -13.36 -8.49 21.80
CA SER A 562 -12.23 -9.38 22.11
C SER A 562 -11.62 -10.06 20.90
N PHE A 563 -12.30 -10.06 19.76
CA PHE A 563 -11.86 -10.73 18.55
C PHE A 563 -12.47 -10.06 17.32
N ASP A 564 -11.75 -10.05 16.19
CA ASP A 564 -12.23 -9.41 14.97
C ASP A 564 -13.54 -10.08 14.49
N ALA A 565 -14.61 -9.28 14.50
CA ALA A 565 -15.94 -9.75 14.16
C ALA A 565 -16.08 -10.19 12.70
N GLY A 566 -15.30 -9.62 11.77
CA GLY A 566 -15.25 -10.02 10.36
C GLY A 566 -14.55 -11.37 10.17
N ILE A 567 -13.43 -11.60 10.85
CA ILE A 567 -12.76 -12.92 10.85
C ILE A 567 -13.70 -13.97 11.43
N ARG A 568 -14.33 -13.68 12.57
CA ARG A 568 -15.33 -14.57 13.16
C ARG A 568 -16.46 -14.87 12.16
N HIS A 569 -16.96 -13.88 11.44
CA HIS A 569 -18.02 -14.07 10.44
C HIS A 569 -17.56 -14.95 9.26
N ARG A 570 -16.32 -14.77 8.78
CA ARG A 570 -15.72 -15.67 7.77
C ARG A 570 -15.57 -17.09 8.28
N LEU A 571 -15.17 -17.28 9.55
CA LEU A 571 -15.12 -18.62 10.13
C LEU A 571 -16.50 -19.26 10.17
N LEU A 572 -17.55 -18.50 10.48
CA LEU A 572 -18.93 -19.00 10.39
C LEU A 572 -19.32 -19.36 8.95
N SER A 573 -18.89 -18.59 7.96
CA SER A 573 -19.16 -18.91 6.54
C SER A 573 -18.47 -20.21 6.11
N VAL A 574 -17.27 -20.53 6.62
CA VAL A 574 -16.63 -21.85 6.38
C VAL A 574 -17.52 -23.01 6.86
N LEU A 575 -18.24 -22.83 7.97
CA LEU A 575 -19.10 -23.87 8.56
C LEU A 575 -20.47 -23.97 7.88
N GLU A 576 -20.92 -22.86 7.28
CA GLU A 576 -22.21 -22.77 6.61
C GLU A 576 -22.12 -23.29 5.16
N PHE A 577 -21.05 -22.94 4.45
CA PHE A 577 -20.87 -23.26 3.04
C PHE A 577 -19.87 -24.42 2.86
N ASN A 578 -20.36 -25.67 2.92
CA ASN A 578 -19.52 -26.84 2.74
C ASN A 578 -19.21 -27.08 1.23
N PRO A 579 -17.95 -26.91 0.79
CA PRO A 579 -17.58 -27.04 -0.63
C PRO A 579 -17.78 -28.46 -1.16
N ALA A 580 -17.66 -29.49 -0.30
CA ALA A 580 -17.88 -30.88 -0.69
C ALA A 580 -19.35 -31.17 -0.98
N ASN A 581 -20.27 -30.55 -0.25
CA ASN A 581 -21.70 -30.68 -0.49
C ASN A 581 -22.15 -29.91 -1.74
N LEU A 582 -21.51 -28.77 -2.02
CA LEU A 582 -21.82 -27.92 -3.16
C LEU A 582 -21.06 -28.33 -4.44
N GLY A 583 -20.02 -29.17 -4.34
CA GLY A 583 -19.18 -29.55 -5.47
C GLY A 583 -18.28 -28.43 -6.00
N ILE A 584 -18.00 -27.41 -5.18
CA ILE A 584 -17.31 -26.18 -5.61
C ILE A 584 -15.85 -26.16 -5.12
N GLY A 585 -14.90 -26.42 -6.02
CA GLY A 585 -13.47 -26.41 -5.70
C GLY A 585 -12.89 -25.01 -5.40
N SER A 586 -13.40 -23.96 -6.06
CA SER A 586 -12.98 -22.56 -5.84
C SER A 586 -13.34 -22.07 -4.43
N LEU A 587 -14.48 -22.51 -3.89
CA LEU A 587 -14.89 -22.24 -2.51
C LEU A 587 -13.92 -22.86 -1.50
N MET A 588 -13.34 -24.03 -1.78
CA MET A 588 -12.29 -24.60 -0.93
C MET A 588 -11.02 -23.74 -0.92
N GLN A 589 -10.66 -23.10 -2.05
CA GLN A 589 -9.54 -22.15 -2.09
C GLN A 589 -9.81 -20.95 -1.16
N LEU A 590 -11.04 -20.40 -1.19
CA LEU A 590 -11.46 -19.32 -0.28
C LEU A 590 -11.44 -19.74 1.19
N HIS A 591 -11.78 -20.99 1.52
CA HIS A 591 -11.68 -21.52 2.88
C HIS A 591 -10.24 -21.67 3.35
N GLN A 592 -9.31 -22.04 2.44
CA GLN A 592 -7.88 -22.07 2.74
C GLN A 592 -7.29 -20.67 2.94
N GLU A 593 -7.74 -19.69 2.15
CA GLU A 593 -7.35 -18.30 2.36
C GLU A 593 -7.88 -17.77 3.68
N THR A 594 -9.14 -18.08 4.04
CA THR A 594 -9.72 -17.74 5.35
C THR A 594 -8.94 -18.36 6.51
N LEU A 595 -8.44 -19.59 6.35
CA LEU A 595 -7.54 -20.21 7.32
C LEU A 595 -6.18 -19.49 7.41
N SER A 596 -5.66 -19.00 6.29
CA SER A 596 -4.40 -18.26 6.23
C SER A 596 -4.54 -16.86 6.85
N ASP A 597 -5.66 -16.19 6.61
CA ASP A 597 -6.07 -14.95 7.25
C ASP A 597 -6.17 -15.14 8.77
N LEU A 598 -6.84 -16.21 9.23
CA LEU A 598 -6.92 -16.55 10.64
C LEU A 598 -5.51 -16.74 11.23
N GLN A 599 -4.64 -17.51 10.58
CA GLN A 599 -3.28 -17.72 11.08
C GLN A 599 -2.48 -16.41 11.18
N SER A 600 -2.65 -15.51 10.22
CA SER A 600 -1.98 -14.20 10.18
C SER A 600 -2.50 -13.29 11.28
N TYR A 601 -3.82 -13.20 11.44
CA TYR A 601 -4.47 -12.44 12.51
C TYR A 601 -4.09 -12.97 13.90
N LEU A 602 -3.98 -14.28 14.07
CA LEU A 602 -3.61 -14.84 15.36
C LEU A 602 -2.19 -14.47 15.81
N GLN A 603 -1.33 -13.93 14.95
CA GLN A 603 0.02 -13.54 15.35
C GLN A 603 -0.01 -12.34 16.32
N LEU A 604 0.97 -12.32 17.22
CA LEU A 604 1.22 -11.16 18.08
C LEU A 604 1.42 -9.90 17.24
N GLY A 605 0.72 -8.82 17.57
CA GLY A 605 0.92 -7.53 16.92
C GLY A 605 0.02 -6.45 17.49
N GLU A 606 0.53 -5.21 17.46
CA GLU A 606 -0.16 -4.04 18.03
C GLU A 606 -1.37 -3.59 17.21
N HIS A 607 -1.46 -4.06 15.96
CA HIS A 607 -2.58 -3.79 15.08
C HIS A 607 -3.90 -4.25 15.71
N HIS A 608 -3.93 -5.21 16.63
CA HIS A 608 -5.20 -5.61 17.26
C HIS A 608 -5.83 -4.50 18.10
N ASN A 609 -5.02 -3.70 18.79
CA ASN A 609 -5.49 -2.80 19.84
C ASN A 609 -5.47 -1.33 19.42
N PHE A 610 -4.89 -1.00 18.27
CA PHE A 610 -4.65 0.38 17.85
C PHE A 610 -4.81 0.60 16.35
N GLN A 611 -5.42 1.73 15.98
CA GLN A 611 -5.53 2.16 14.59
C GLN A 611 -5.49 3.67 14.45
N PHE A 612 -4.56 4.18 13.63
CA PHE A 612 -4.66 5.55 13.14
C PHE A 612 -5.66 5.63 11.97
N ILE A 613 -6.57 6.60 12.07
CA ILE A 613 -7.56 6.89 11.04
C ILE A 613 -7.33 8.31 10.54
N LEU A 614 -6.82 8.40 9.31
CA LEU A 614 -6.79 9.63 8.54
C LEU A 614 -8.22 9.98 8.12
N GLU A 615 -8.80 11.05 8.66
CA GLU A 615 -10.18 11.47 8.36
C GLU A 615 -10.23 12.34 7.10
N SER A 616 -9.30 13.31 6.97
CA SER A 616 -9.25 14.18 5.80
C SER A 616 -7.90 14.89 5.62
N VAL A 617 -7.63 15.32 4.39
CA VAL A 617 -6.48 16.15 4.04
C VAL A 617 -7.01 17.40 3.33
N ARG A 618 -6.64 18.60 3.83
CA ARG A 618 -6.99 19.87 3.19
C ARG A 618 -5.76 20.51 2.58
N ILE A 619 -5.69 20.55 1.26
CA ILE A 619 -4.63 21.25 0.53
C ILE A 619 -4.81 22.76 0.65
N ILE A 620 -3.73 23.47 0.96
CA ILE A 620 -3.69 24.93 1.03
C ILE A 620 -3.01 25.47 -0.23
N GLY A 621 -3.82 25.95 -1.18
CA GLY A 621 -3.33 26.50 -2.44
C GLY A 621 -3.86 25.73 -3.68
N PRO A 622 -3.22 25.91 -4.85
CA PRO A 622 -3.67 25.32 -6.11
C PRO A 622 -3.25 23.86 -6.32
N ALA A 623 -2.37 23.34 -5.46
CA ALA A 623 -1.87 21.97 -5.55
C ALA A 623 -2.99 20.92 -5.41
N LYS A 624 -2.71 19.69 -5.85
CA LYS A 624 -3.61 18.54 -5.74
C LYS A 624 -2.95 17.43 -4.94
N LEU A 625 -3.74 16.75 -4.12
CA LEU A 625 -3.35 15.48 -3.52
C LEU A 625 -3.61 14.36 -4.54
N PHE A 626 -2.59 13.59 -4.87
CA PHE A 626 -2.71 12.41 -5.73
C PHE A 626 -3.00 11.15 -4.92
N SER A 627 -2.30 10.96 -3.80
CA SER A 627 -2.52 9.77 -2.95
C SER A 627 -2.07 10.01 -1.51
N ALA A 628 -2.67 9.28 -0.58
CA ALA A 628 -2.17 9.09 0.77
C ALA A 628 -2.08 7.57 1.03
N SER A 629 -0.98 7.10 1.61
CA SER A 629 -0.75 5.66 1.82
C SER A 629 0.04 5.40 3.10
N ARG A 630 -0.17 4.23 3.70
CA ARG A 630 0.63 3.75 4.83
C ARG A 630 1.98 3.25 4.30
N VAL A 631 3.07 3.66 4.95
CA VAL A 631 4.42 3.20 4.64
C VAL A 631 4.91 2.21 5.69
N HIS A 632 4.63 2.49 6.96
CA HIS A 632 5.11 1.71 8.08
C HIS A 632 4.19 1.84 9.30
N GLY A 633 4.16 0.80 10.14
CA GLY A 633 3.34 0.73 11.35
C GLY A 633 1.96 0.10 11.14
N PRO A 634 1.15 0.00 12.21
CA PRO A 634 1.41 0.51 13.56
C PRO A 634 2.52 -0.27 14.31
N VAL A 635 3.39 0.45 15.04
CA VAL A 635 4.46 -0.14 15.87
C VAL A 635 4.37 0.39 17.30
N ALA A 636 4.42 -0.49 18.30
CA ALA A 636 4.49 -0.08 19.71
C ALA A 636 5.79 0.66 20.02
N ILE A 637 5.64 1.72 20.82
CA ILE A 637 6.73 2.49 21.43
C ILE A 637 6.46 2.61 22.93
N ASP A 638 7.41 3.19 23.67
CA ASP A 638 7.26 3.38 25.12
C ASP A 638 5.99 4.19 25.48
N ASN A 639 4.97 3.47 25.95
CA ASN A 639 3.64 3.98 26.31
C ASN A 639 2.84 4.57 25.13
N GLY A 640 2.96 3.96 23.94
CA GLY A 640 2.31 4.47 22.74
C GLY A 640 2.45 3.60 21.50
N VAL A 641 2.02 4.15 20.36
CA VAL A 641 2.12 3.54 19.03
C VAL A 641 2.52 4.61 18.01
N GLU A 642 3.30 4.25 17.00
CA GLU A 642 3.63 5.11 15.86
C GLU A 642 3.27 4.48 14.50
N GLU A 643 2.93 5.32 13.53
CA GLU A 643 2.63 4.94 12.14
C GLU A 643 3.16 6.02 11.17
N ILE A 644 3.70 5.63 10.02
CA ILE A 644 4.23 6.55 9.00
C ILE A 644 3.30 6.55 7.80
N LEU A 645 2.79 7.73 7.45
CA LEU A 645 1.97 7.97 6.27
C LEU A 645 2.74 8.77 5.23
N ARG A 646 2.59 8.37 3.96
CA ARG A 646 3.10 9.07 2.79
C ARG A 646 1.99 9.84 2.09
N PHE A 647 2.30 11.04 1.65
CA PHE A 647 1.46 11.89 0.81
C PHE A 647 2.18 12.21 -0.49
N ILE A 648 1.44 12.14 -1.61
CA ILE A 648 1.96 12.51 -2.93
C ILE A 648 1.09 13.65 -3.47
N THR A 649 1.71 14.75 -3.86
CA THR A 649 1.06 15.97 -4.37
C THR A 649 1.56 16.35 -5.76
N SER A 650 0.81 17.22 -6.44
CA SER A 650 1.18 17.73 -7.77
C SER A 650 2.38 18.68 -7.77
N GLU A 651 2.62 19.34 -6.65
CA GLU A 651 3.71 20.29 -6.43
C GLU A 651 3.97 20.41 -4.92
N PRO A 652 5.15 20.94 -4.51
CA PRO A 652 5.41 21.28 -3.11
C PRO A 652 4.33 22.23 -2.58
N THR A 653 3.68 21.86 -1.48
CA THR A 653 2.52 22.59 -0.95
C THR A 653 2.41 22.43 0.56
N SER A 654 1.59 23.28 1.19
CA SER A 654 1.16 23.09 2.57
C SER A 654 -0.24 22.47 2.60
N PHE A 655 -0.51 21.66 3.61
CA PHE A 655 -1.81 21.03 3.82
C PHE A 655 -2.07 20.73 5.30
N LEU A 656 -3.34 20.65 5.67
CA LEU A 656 -3.77 20.20 7.00
C LEU A 656 -4.16 18.73 6.93
N VAL A 657 -3.61 17.94 7.84
CA VAL A 657 -3.94 16.54 8.03
C VAL A 657 -4.80 16.41 9.27
N ARG A 658 -6.02 15.89 9.11
CA ARG A 658 -6.94 15.61 10.21
C ARG A 658 -7.00 14.11 10.46
N LEU A 659 -6.68 13.68 11.68
CA LEU A 659 -6.70 12.27 12.06
C LEU A 659 -7.22 12.05 13.47
N HIS A 660 -7.46 10.79 13.81
CA HIS A 660 -7.64 10.34 15.18
C HIS A 660 -7.01 8.95 15.36
N CYS A 661 -6.89 8.51 16.60
CA CYS A 661 -6.51 7.13 16.91
C CYS A 661 -7.68 6.42 17.61
N LEU A 662 -7.98 5.20 17.19
CA LEU A 662 -8.81 4.27 17.94
C LEU A 662 -7.90 3.36 18.75
N CYS A 663 -8.23 3.17 20.03
CA CYS A 663 -7.42 2.40 20.95
C CYS A 663 -8.32 1.46 21.78
N TYR A 664 -7.76 0.34 22.23
CA TYR A 664 -8.33 -0.50 23.28
C TYR A 664 -7.39 -0.51 24.49
N GLU A 665 -7.93 -0.26 25.68
CA GLU A 665 -7.21 -0.40 26.94
C GLU A 665 -8.01 -1.28 27.91
N GLU A 666 -7.33 -2.19 28.61
CA GLU A 666 -7.96 -3.04 29.63
C GLU A 666 -8.63 -2.17 30.71
N GLY A 667 -9.90 -2.44 30.99
CA GLY A 667 -10.72 -1.69 31.95
C GLY A 667 -11.37 -0.41 31.41
N ARG A 668 -10.87 0.16 30.31
CA ARG A 668 -11.49 1.31 29.63
C ARG A 668 -12.33 0.91 28.42
N GLY A 669 -11.98 -0.21 27.78
CA GLY A 669 -12.58 -0.67 26.54
C GLY A 669 -12.07 0.12 25.33
N ARG A 670 -12.85 0.12 24.23
CA ARG A 670 -12.55 0.88 23.01
C ARG A 670 -12.79 2.37 23.23
N PHE A 671 -11.85 3.22 22.85
CA PHE A 671 -12.01 4.68 22.90
C PHE A 671 -11.32 5.40 21.73
N LYS A 672 -11.73 6.64 21.47
CA LYS A 672 -11.20 7.51 20.41
C LYS A 672 -10.35 8.63 21.01
N VAL A 673 -9.18 8.87 20.42
CA VAL A 673 -8.25 9.95 20.79
C VAL A 673 -8.24 11.02 19.69
N CYS A 674 -8.61 12.24 20.05
CA CYS A 674 -8.67 13.42 19.16
C CYS A 674 -7.91 14.62 19.74
N VAL A 675 -6.88 14.39 20.54
CA VAL A 675 -6.10 15.45 21.22
C VAL A 675 -4.71 15.47 20.60
N PRO A 676 -4.14 16.63 20.27
CA PRO A 676 -4.64 17.99 20.53
C PRO A 676 -5.81 18.39 19.62
N ARG A 677 -6.82 19.05 20.20
CA ARG A 677 -7.99 19.56 19.46
C ARG A 677 -7.64 20.78 18.62
N CYS A 678 -8.28 20.89 17.46
CA CYS A 678 -8.16 21.99 16.52
C CYS A 678 -9.54 22.59 16.26
N ALA A 679 -9.61 23.91 16.23
CA ALA A 679 -10.79 24.66 15.87
C ALA A 679 -10.57 25.41 14.55
N CYS A 680 -11.59 25.47 13.70
CA CYS A 680 -11.67 26.42 12.60
C CYS A 680 -12.50 27.61 13.06
N ILE A 681 -11.90 28.80 13.06
CA ILE A 681 -12.53 30.06 13.45
C ILE A 681 -12.75 30.93 12.22
N TYR A 682 -13.97 31.42 12.06
CA TYR A 682 -14.42 32.23 10.93
C TYR A 682 -14.60 33.68 11.35
N LEU A 683 -14.30 34.60 10.44
CA LEU A 683 -14.53 36.05 10.61
C LEU A 683 -13.74 36.66 11.77
N LEU A 684 -12.66 36.01 12.20
CA LEU A 684 -11.78 36.55 13.22
C LEU A 684 -11.01 37.75 12.66
N LYS A 685 -11.20 38.92 13.29
CA LYS A 685 -10.47 40.13 12.92
C LYS A 685 -9.03 40.06 13.45
N ALA A 686 -8.15 40.91 12.93
CA ALA A 686 -6.74 40.98 13.34
C ALA A 686 -6.54 41.17 14.86
N GLU A 687 -7.44 41.86 15.55
CA GLU A 687 -7.44 41.99 17.01
C GLU A 687 -7.65 40.64 17.71
N GLY A 688 -8.63 39.85 17.24
CA GLY A 688 -8.89 38.51 17.77
C GLY A 688 -7.76 37.53 17.49
N LEU A 689 -7.07 37.66 16.36
CA LEU A 689 -5.89 36.84 16.05
C LEU A 689 -4.73 37.13 17.02
N ARG A 690 -4.52 38.39 17.39
CA ARG A 690 -3.51 38.77 18.41
C ARG A 690 -3.89 38.25 19.79
N ASP A 691 -5.14 38.43 20.20
CA ASP A 691 -5.64 37.90 21.47
C ASP A 691 -5.45 36.37 21.55
N MET A 692 -5.62 35.67 20.44
CA MET A 692 -5.50 34.22 20.36
C MET A 692 -4.06 33.75 20.49
N GLN A 693 -3.13 34.41 19.81
CA GLN A 693 -1.71 34.14 19.97
C GLN A 693 -1.25 34.43 21.41
N TRP A 694 -1.84 35.44 22.07
CA TRP A 694 -1.59 35.72 23.48
C TRP A 694 -2.16 34.69 24.46
N CYS A 695 -3.31 34.09 24.14
CA CYS A 695 -3.82 32.98 24.93
C CYS A 695 -2.90 31.75 24.84
N GLY A 696 -2.16 31.58 23.74
CA GLY A 696 -1.29 30.42 23.50
C GLY A 696 -1.93 29.36 22.60
N GLY A 697 -2.87 29.76 21.75
CA GLY A 697 -3.37 28.90 20.67
C GLY A 697 -2.38 28.88 19.49
N ASP A 698 -2.03 27.69 19.02
CA ASP A 698 -1.12 27.53 17.89
C ASP A 698 -1.89 27.74 16.58
N VAL A 699 -1.63 28.84 15.89
CA VAL A 699 -2.24 29.12 14.58
C VAL A 699 -1.55 28.25 13.51
N LEU A 700 -2.27 27.24 13.02
CA LEU A 700 -1.75 26.34 11.99
C LEU A 700 -1.79 27.00 10.61
N VAL A 701 -2.95 27.54 10.21
CA VAL A 701 -3.21 28.06 8.86
C VAL A 701 -4.22 29.22 8.91
N GLU A 702 -3.98 30.25 8.09
CA GLU A 702 -4.92 31.35 7.82
C GLU A 702 -5.19 31.44 6.31
N VAL A 703 -6.44 31.19 5.88
CA VAL A 703 -6.84 31.24 4.46
C VAL A 703 -8.27 31.76 4.33
N GLY A 704 -8.46 32.82 3.53
CA GLY A 704 -9.80 33.28 3.14
C GLY A 704 -10.71 33.67 4.32
N GLY A 705 -10.15 34.27 5.37
CA GLY A 705 -10.88 34.66 6.58
C GLY A 705 -11.23 33.51 7.53
N LYS A 706 -10.67 32.31 7.28
CA LYS A 706 -10.72 31.14 8.16
C LYS A 706 -9.35 30.95 8.81
N VAL A 707 -9.33 30.70 10.12
CA VAL A 707 -8.11 30.47 10.90
C VAL A 707 -8.24 29.12 11.60
N TRP A 708 -7.27 28.23 11.38
CA TRP A 708 -7.18 26.95 12.10
C TRP A 708 -6.24 27.09 13.27
N VAL A 709 -6.72 26.71 14.44
CA VAL A 709 -6.05 26.94 15.72
C VAL A 709 -6.07 25.66 16.51
N ARG A 710 -4.90 25.18 16.91
CA ARG A 710 -4.75 24.03 17.78
C ARG A 710 -4.63 24.49 19.23
N GLU A 711 -5.22 23.74 20.14
CA GLU A 711 -5.05 23.98 21.57
C GLU A 711 -3.58 23.82 21.97
N GLY A 712 -3.00 24.86 22.59
CA GLY A 712 -1.67 24.79 23.18
C GLY A 712 -1.70 24.16 24.57
N GLU A 713 -0.54 24.01 25.21
CA GLU A 713 -0.44 23.39 26.55
C GLU A 713 -1.21 24.13 27.65
N GLY A 714 -1.53 25.42 27.45
CA GLY A 714 -2.23 26.27 28.42
C GLY A 714 -3.67 26.68 28.06
N VAL A 715 -4.10 26.52 26.79
CA VAL A 715 -5.41 27.01 26.34
C VAL A 715 -6.43 25.89 26.32
N GLY A 716 -7.39 25.95 27.23
CA GLY A 716 -8.55 25.08 27.19
C GLY A 716 -9.48 25.43 26.01
N TRP A 717 -10.21 24.43 25.50
CA TRP A 717 -11.27 24.64 24.51
C TRP A 717 -12.26 25.76 24.88
N ASP A 718 -12.59 25.85 26.18
CA ASP A 718 -13.49 26.87 26.73
C ASP A 718 -12.94 28.30 26.55
N GLU A 719 -11.61 28.48 26.60
CA GLU A 719 -10.96 29.77 26.40
C GLU A 719 -10.99 30.20 24.93
N LEU A 720 -10.76 29.27 23.99
CA LEU A 720 -10.92 29.54 22.56
C LEU A 720 -12.37 29.91 22.23
N GLN A 721 -13.35 29.23 22.84
CA GLN A 721 -14.76 29.53 22.66
C GLN A 721 -15.13 30.91 23.23
N ALA A 722 -14.63 31.26 24.42
CA ALA A 722 -14.81 32.58 25.02
C ALA A 722 -14.17 33.70 24.18
N LEU A 723 -12.98 33.44 23.60
CA LEU A 723 -12.31 34.37 22.70
C LEU A 723 -13.11 34.58 21.42
N ALA A 724 -13.59 33.51 20.79
CA ALA A 724 -14.41 33.60 19.59
C ALA A 724 -15.68 34.42 19.87
N GLN A 725 -16.36 34.18 21.00
CA GLN A 725 -17.53 34.96 21.42
C GLN A 725 -17.22 36.44 21.60
N ARG A 726 -16.10 36.78 22.26
CA ARG A 726 -15.65 38.16 22.50
C ARG A 726 -15.46 38.95 21.20
N HIS A 727 -14.98 38.27 20.16
CA HIS A 727 -14.69 38.85 18.84
C HIS A 727 -15.82 38.66 17.83
N CYS A 728 -17.00 38.18 18.26
CA CYS A 728 -18.12 37.83 17.39
C CYS A 728 -17.73 36.88 16.23
N ALA A 729 -16.73 36.02 16.46
CA ALA A 729 -16.27 35.02 15.51
C ALA A 729 -17.04 33.71 15.70
N GLN A 730 -17.21 32.94 14.63
CA GLN A 730 -17.80 31.61 14.70
C GLN A 730 -16.69 30.58 14.89
N ILE A 731 -16.88 29.61 15.78
CA ILE A 731 -15.92 28.53 16.03
C ILE A 731 -16.55 27.18 15.67
N LYS A 732 -15.80 26.33 14.97
CA LYS A 732 -16.19 24.96 14.63
C LYS A 732 -15.07 24.00 15.05
N ASP A 733 -15.42 22.93 15.75
CA ASP A 733 -14.49 21.84 16.05
C ASP A 733 -14.08 21.12 14.75
N ASP A 734 -12.77 21.02 14.54
CA ASP A 734 -12.16 20.35 13.38
C ASP A 734 -11.34 19.12 13.79
N GLY A 735 -11.49 18.60 15.02
CA GLY A 735 -10.85 17.36 15.46
C GLY A 735 -9.38 17.55 15.81
N CYS A 736 -8.50 16.60 15.46
CA CYS A 736 -7.06 16.73 15.67
C CYS A 736 -6.34 16.97 14.34
N CYS A 737 -5.72 18.14 14.21
CA CYS A 737 -5.10 18.59 12.96
C CYS A 737 -3.61 18.87 13.14
N PHE A 738 -2.82 18.48 12.13
CA PHE A 738 -1.42 18.83 11.99
C PHE A 738 -1.21 19.53 10.66
N LYS A 739 -0.38 20.56 10.65
CA LYS A 739 -0.02 21.22 9.40
C LYS A 739 1.24 20.57 8.85
N VAL A 740 1.21 20.20 7.59
CA VAL A 740 2.34 19.61 6.88
C VAL A 740 2.72 20.54 5.75
N LYS A 741 4.01 20.82 5.62
CA LYS A 741 4.57 21.55 4.48
C LYS A 741 5.51 20.62 3.74
N SER A 742 5.09 20.18 2.55
CA SER A 742 5.89 19.33 1.68
C SER A 742 6.92 20.17 0.92
N VAL A 743 8.16 19.70 0.91
CA VAL A 743 9.27 20.28 0.14
C VAL A 743 9.35 19.64 -1.26
N GLY A 744 8.86 18.40 -1.40
CA GLY A 744 8.85 17.63 -2.65
C GLY A 744 7.43 17.33 -3.17
N LEU A 745 7.38 16.47 -4.19
CA LEU A 745 6.13 15.88 -4.69
C LEU A 745 5.65 14.71 -3.82
N GLU A 746 6.54 14.13 -3.03
CA GLU A 746 6.29 13.05 -2.09
C GLU A 746 6.85 13.47 -0.74
N CYS A 747 6.09 13.25 0.33
CA CYS A 747 6.58 13.45 1.69
C CYS A 747 6.02 12.38 2.63
N GLU A 748 6.73 12.11 3.72
CA GLU A 748 6.35 11.13 4.72
C GLU A 748 6.28 11.80 6.11
N VAL A 749 5.21 11.53 6.83
CA VAL A 749 4.94 12.07 8.17
C VAL A 749 4.75 10.90 9.13
N LYS A 750 5.45 10.95 10.27
CA LYS A 750 5.28 9.99 11.35
C LYS A 750 4.24 10.52 12.33
N PHE A 751 3.16 9.78 12.55
CA PHE A 751 2.16 10.04 13.57
C PHE A 751 2.41 9.16 14.79
N ILE A 752 2.24 9.73 15.97
CA ILE A 752 2.55 9.06 17.25
C ILE A 752 1.39 9.27 18.21
N TYR A 753 0.87 8.20 18.79
CA TYR A 753 -0.01 8.22 19.94
C TYR A 753 0.82 7.91 21.17
N ARG A 754 0.86 8.81 22.15
CA ARG A 754 1.58 8.60 23.41
C ARG A 754 0.92 9.35 24.54
N SER A 755 0.75 8.68 25.68
CA SER A 755 0.21 9.28 26.92
C SER A 755 -1.12 10.03 26.71
N GLY A 756 -2.04 9.45 25.93
CA GLY A 756 -3.38 10.01 25.70
C GLY A 756 -3.44 11.15 24.67
N ARG A 757 -2.32 11.45 23.97
CA ARG A 757 -2.24 12.51 22.96
C ARG A 757 -1.61 12.03 21.66
N LEU A 758 -1.97 12.70 20.58
CA LEU A 758 -1.41 12.52 19.24
C LEU A 758 -0.35 13.56 18.96
N TRP A 759 0.66 13.15 18.20
CA TRP A 759 1.77 13.95 17.76
C TRP A 759 2.05 13.62 16.30
N ALA A 760 2.73 14.54 15.62
CA ALA A 760 3.22 14.32 14.27
C ALA A 760 4.66 14.84 14.17
N GLU A 761 5.52 14.07 13.52
CA GLU A 761 6.93 14.38 13.31
C GLU A 761 7.27 14.28 11.82
N PRO A 762 8.15 15.16 11.31
CA PRO A 762 8.63 15.05 9.94
C PRO A 762 9.47 13.79 9.78
N HIS A 763 9.14 12.95 8.79
CA HIS A 763 9.93 11.76 8.47
C HIS A 763 10.80 11.99 7.23
N ARG A 764 10.20 12.46 6.14
CA ARG A 764 10.89 12.71 4.87
C ARG A 764 10.25 13.85 4.08
N ASP A 765 11.10 14.73 3.54
CA ASP A 765 10.74 15.79 2.58
C ASP A 765 9.57 16.70 3.05
N CYS A 766 9.41 16.90 4.36
CA CYS A 766 8.39 17.77 4.95
C CYS A 766 8.83 18.48 6.24
N GLU A 767 8.09 19.52 6.59
CA GLU A 767 8.02 20.14 7.92
C GLU A 767 6.61 19.89 8.49
N VAL A 768 6.50 19.78 9.81
CA VAL A 768 5.23 19.52 10.51
C VAL A 768 5.08 20.47 11.68
N ASP A 769 3.95 21.17 11.76
CA ASP A 769 3.55 22.02 12.89
C ASP A 769 2.38 21.41 13.67
#